data_AF-A0AA43LW59-F1
#
_entry.id   AF-A0AA43LW59-F1
#
_cell.length_a   1.000
_cell.length_b   1.000
_cell.length_c   1.000
_cell.angle_alpha   90.00
_cell.angle_beta   90.00
_cell.angle_gamma   90.00
#
_symmetry.space_group_name_H-M   'P 1'
#
loop_
_entity.id
_entity.type
_entity.pdbx_description
1 polymer ?
#
loop_
_entity_poly.entity_id
_entity_poly.type
_entity_poly.pdbx_seq_one_letter_code
_entity_poly.pdbx_strand_id
1 'polypeptide(L)'
;MSFEGIVEEMEQEQIVTENTLEENIKSYSHISDTITLQYLIEEISKLTDRSKRHLKIQELVLRLRELGIIDAREHNMKVKELRAQIDEEARKQQAMRAQKSSTVMECHDGMYCDSLNGMGQITNFIIYPNYRVYTDRVSTNDRTSTDTYAEFTIIVPQENDKSIQSIVELQSYDFRSAMVLKEELQKRNVGSAFIYGTDRMVSKLGEYLFTEVKCEKKKGVSLLGIVEVEKEKVVVTPNHTYDLNGKIRPDIVYHRDATTPPNVVTKLTGLEYDPNSWRTEVIPLFIQNAVYLHERTTMLSIIGWLTAIGFETIIRKKGNTEGFSHAFLVGVNGGGKSAIAATLMPYFGYGGNTTLPSFTTQFGDLASVSTSYHIPTVKDEYRPSDWKEAVRNERNNFIRDSFGKKSEDKGTKYMDINTYPSKNPLLITGQQAPSDPSLIERMIMIFINSNFINEEVLTVEGQRARDIHDLLNDSQNKNYWTGFLIWAARQDPDDVIKIWKDYIDTLKIKFPKMKIREAKNYAIVPLGLYMFKKLAEEYNLDCGYTVQDIDYNISTLGDQVTTVVGEKKDELRLFFEDLNWFIETHGNAHGKLFGDDYSVRLYQPSESKADEYGKDKRPAFVQGRKVLLINIADAVKTIGDRCKNKHHEQMLKPIIANEFEKTKKNNGTGLVLAPDGYRASSSKRYTAFNWEQVKEYFSYIEKQADDEKEAKEKQYGGYSIAN
;
A
#
# COMPACT_ATOMS: atom_id res chain seq x y z
N MET A 1 30.23 -6.61 53.47
CA MET A 1 30.01 -5.78 54.67
C MET A 1 28.52 -5.75 54.93
N SER A 2 28.08 -5.87 56.20
CA SER A 2 26.66 -5.69 56.54
C SER A 2 26.26 -4.22 56.36
N PHE A 3 24.97 -3.96 56.13
CA PHE A 3 24.43 -2.60 56.03
C PHE A 3 24.77 -1.77 57.29
N GLU A 4 24.74 -2.41 58.46
CA GLU A 4 25.16 -1.80 59.74
C GLU A 4 26.66 -1.42 59.74
N GLY A 5 27.54 -2.24 59.16
CA GLY A 5 28.98 -1.94 59.10
C GLY A 5 29.32 -0.77 58.17
N ILE A 6 28.55 -0.57 57.10
CA ILE A 6 28.71 0.58 56.19
C ILE A 6 28.19 1.87 56.84
N VAL A 7 27.08 1.79 57.58
CA VAL A 7 26.54 2.92 58.33
C VAL A 7 27.50 3.34 59.45
N GLU A 8 28.10 2.39 60.17
CA GLU A 8 29.12 2.68 61.19
C GLU A 8 30.39 3.31 60.59
N GLU A 9 30.87 2.83 59.44
CA GLU A 9 32.02 3.45 58.75
C GLU A 9 31.71 4.89 58.30
N MET A 10 30.51 5.13 57.74
CA MET A 10 30.09 6.48 57.31
C MET A 10 29.92 7.44 58.49
N GLU A 11 29.39 6.97 59.63
CA GLU A 11 29.27 7.78 60.84
C GLU A 11 30.65 8.09 61.43
N GLN A 12 31.59 7.15 61.42
CA GLN A 12 32.96 7.40 61.87
C GLN A 12 33.72 8.38 60.96
N GLU A 13 33.58 8.27 59.65
CA GLU A 13 34.22 9.17 58.69
C GLU A 13 33.68 10.62 58.83
N GLN A 14 32.38 10.75 59.12
CA GLN A 14 31.75 12.04 59.36
C GLN A 14 32.18 12.67 60.70
N ILE A 15 32.36 11.87 61.76
CA ILE A 15 32.89 12.33 63.06
C ILE A 15 34.34 12.80 62.92
N VAL A 16 35.19 12.07 62.19
CA VAL A 16 36.58 12.47 61.94
C VAL A 16 36.64 13.80 61.18
N THR A 17 35.79 13.96 60.16
CA THR A 17 35.69 15.20 59.37
C THR A 17 35.25 16.41 60.21
N GLU A 18 34.28 16.22 61.12
CA GLU A 18 33.80 17.28 62.01
C GLU A 18 34.87 17.72 63.03
N ASN A 19 35.65 16.78 63.58
CA ASN A 19 36.74 17.09 64.51
C ASN A 19 37.89 17.85 63.83
N THR A 20 38.29 17.43 62.62
CA THR A 20 39.31 18.15 61.84
C THR A 20 38.86 19.56 61.46
N LEU A 21 37.58 19.73 61.14
CA LEU A 21 37.01 21.05 60.83
C LEU A 21 37.03 21.98 62.05
N GLU A 22 36.74 21.48 63.24
CA GLU A 22 36.86 22.26 64.48
C GLU A 22 38.28 22.74 64.74
N GLU A 23 39.27 21.85 64.55
CA GLU A 23 40.68 22.20 64.71
C GLU A 23 41.12 23.25 63.68
N ASN A 24 40.65 23.14 62.44
CA ASN A 24 40.93 24.11 61.38
C ASN A 24 40.29 25.47 61.66
N ILE A 25 39.07 25.52 62.21
CA ILE A 25 38.44 26.78 62.63
C ILE A 25 39.23 27.40 63.80
N LYS A 26 39.63 26.62 64.80
CA LYS A 26 40.40 27.11 65.96
C LYS A 26 41.80 27.61 65.57
N SER A 27 42.46 26.92 64.64
CA SER A 27 43.80 27.26 64.16
C SER A 27 43.83 28.36 63.09
N TYR A 28 42.66 28.81 62.61
CA TYR A 28 42.55 29.91 61.67
C TYR A 28 43.23 31.18 62.19
N SER A 29 44.00 31.81 61.30
CA SER A 29 44.65 33.11 61.48
C SER A 29 44.59 33.84 60.14
N HIS A 30 44.29 35.15 60.16
CA HIS A 30 44.17 35.96 58.94
C HIS A 30 45.50 36.16 58.18
N ILE A 31 46.62 35.71 58.77
CA ILE A 31 47.97 35.78 58.21
C ILE A 31 48.46 34.37 57.78
N SER A 32 47.65 33.32 57.96
CA SER A 32 48.03 31.95 57.59
C SER A 32 47.77 31.70 56.10
N ASP A 33 48.82 31.27 55.39
CA ASP A 33 48.69 30.81 53.99
C ASP A 33 48.08 29.40 53.90
N THR A 34 48.06 28.65 55.01
CA THR A 34 47.67 27.23 55.02
C THR A 34 46.18 27.02 55.21
N ILE A 35 45.53 27.84 56.04
CA ILE A 35 44.08 27.75 56.35
C ILE A 35 43.47 29.11 56.07
N THR A 36 42.98 29.28 54.84
CA THR A 36 42.33 30.53 54.42
C THR A 36 40.84 30.54 54.79
N LEU A 37 40.23 31.73 54.80
CA LEU A 37 38.78 31.84 55.04
C LEU A 37 37.98 31.10 53.97
N GLN A 38 38.47 31.15 52.72
CA GLN A 38 37.87 30.45 51.58
C GLN A 38 37.93 28.92 51.76
N TYR A 39 39.06 28.40 52.24
CA TYR A 39 39.19 26.97 52.57
C TYR A 39 38.17 26.53 53.63
N LEU A 40 37.98 27.32 54.69
CA LEU A 40 36.98 27.01 55.72
C LEU A 40 35.54 27.09 55.20
N ILE A 41 35.23 28.03 54.29
CA ILE A 41 33.94 28.11 53.61
C ILE A 41 33.68 26.82 52.81
N GLU A 42 34.69 26.33 52.08
CA GLU A 42 34.60 25.09 51.29
C GLU A 42 34.48 23.83 52.14
N GLU A 43 35.16 23.76 53.29
CA GLU A 43 35.02 22.62 54.21
C GLU A 43 33.66 22.62 54.92
N ILE A 44 33.19 23.78 55.40
CA ILE A 44 31.86 23.90 56.03
C ILE A 44 30.76 23.58 55.01
N SER A 45 30.92 23.92 53.72
CA SER A 45 29.91 23.63 52.69
C SER A 45 29.72 22.14 52.43
N LYS A 46 30.69 21.28 52.76
CA LYS A 46 30.61 19.82 52.59
C LYS A 46 29.70 19.15 53.61
N LEU A 47 29.40 19.79 54.74
CA LEU A 47 28.52 19.26 55.77
C LEU A 47 27.08 19.13 55.24
N THR A 48 26.54 17.91 55.29
CA THR A 48 25.20 17.58 54.80
C THR A 48 24.10 18.18 55.68
N ASP A 49 24.30 18.16 57.00
CA ASP A 49 23.37 18.70 57.99
C ASP A 49 23.39 20.24 58.05
N ARG A 50 22.22 20.86 57.87
CA ARG A 50 22.04 22.32 57.87
C ARG A 50 22.24 22.95 59.26
N SER A 51 21.84 22.25 60.31
CA SER A 51 22.00 22.68 61.70
C SER A 51 23.48 22.68 62.09
N LYS A 52 24.22 21.64 61.69
CA LYS A 52 25.68 21.56 61.92
C LYS A 52 26.44 22.64 61.16
N ARG A 53 26.08 22.90 59.90
CA ARG A 53 26.62 24.05 59.14
C ARG A 53 26.40 25.37 59.85
N HIS A 54 25.19 25.59 60.36
CA HIS A 54 24.89 26.81 61.09
C HIS A 54 25.77 26.98 62.32
N LEU A 55 26.01 25.90 63.07
CA LEU A 55 26.86 25.91 64.25
C LEU A 55 28.33 26.23 63.91
N LYS A 56 28.88 25.64 62.84
CA LYS A 56 30.26 25.94 62.39
C LYS A 56 30.42 27.35 61.83
N ILE A 57 29.38 27.92 61.22
CA ILE A 57 29.38 29.34 60.84
C ILE A 57 29.49 30.23 62.08
N GLN A 58 28.76 29.92 63.15
CA GLN A 58 28.82 30.70 64.39
C GLN A 58 30.21 30.60 65.03
N GLU A 59 30.81 29.41 65.09
CA GLU A 59 32.17 29.21 65.60
C GLU A 59 33.21 30.01 64.79
N LEU A 60 33.12 29.97 63.46
CA LEU A 60 34.01 30.73 62.59
C LEU A 60 33.88 32.25 62.81
N VAL A 61 32.66 32.77 62.93
CA VAL A 61 32.44 34.21 63.19
C VAL A 61 32.95 34.61 64.57
N LEU A 62 32.77 33.77 65.59
CA LEU A 62 33.35 34.01 66.91
C LEU A 62 34.88 34.08 66.84
N ARG A 63 35.50 33.18 66.06
CA ARG A 63 36.95 33.20 65.84
C ARG A 63 37.41 34.47 65.12
N LEU A 64 36.69 34.91 64.09
CA LEU A 64 37.00 36.18 63.40
C LEU A 64 36.93 37.38 64.35
N ARG A 65 36.02 37.36 65.32
CA ARG A 65 35.89 38.39 66.35
C ARG A 65 37.05 38.35 67.35
N GLU A 66 37.49 37.16 67.78
CA GLU A 66 38.67 37.00 68.65
C GLU A 66 39.94 37.55 68.01
N LEU A 67 40.06 37.40 66.68
CA LEU A 67 41.19 37.90 65.90
C LEU A 67 41.09 39.41 65.58
N GLY A 68 40.03 40.09 66.03
CA GLY A 68 39.83 41.52 65.80
C GLY A 68 39.46 41.88 64.36
N ILE A 69 39.06 40.90 63.54
CA ILE A 69 38.73 41.09 62.11
C ILE A 69 37.34 41.70 61.95
N ILE A 70 36.44 41.42 62.90
CA ILE A 70 35.08 41.97 62.94
C ILE A 70 34.76 42.43 64.35
N ASP A 71 33.91 43.46 64.46
CA ASP A 71 33.45 43.96 65.76
C ASP A 71 32.15 43.27 66.25
N ALA A 72 31.69 43.64 67.45
CA ALA A 72 30.47 43.09 68.03
C ALA A 72 29.19 43.52 67.29
N ARG A 73 29.20 44.67 66.60
CA ARG A 73 28.06 45.19 65.83
C ARG A 73 27.94 44.51 64.47
N GLU A 74 29.06 44.02 63.93
CA GLU A 74 29.16 43.34 62.65
C GLU A 74 28.90 41.83 62.73
N HIS A 75 28.92 41.23 63.93
CA HIS A 75 28.75 39.79 64.14
C HIS A 75 27.56 39.18 63.37
N ASN A 76 26.35 39.71 63.58
CA ASN A 76 25.14 39.20 62.93
C ASN A 76 25.15 39.40 61.41
N MET A 77 25.78 40.49 60.94
CA MET A 77 25.93 40.75 59.51
C MET A 77 26.88 39.74 58.87
N LYS A 78 27.99 39.42 59.55
CA LYS A 78 28.98 38.45 59.07
C LYS A 78 28.47 37.01 59.08
N VAL A 79 27.67 36.62 60.08
CA VAL A 79 26.94 35.32 60.07
C VAL A 79 26.06 35.21 58.84
N LYS A 80 25.31 36.27 58.49
CA LYS A 80 24.41 36.28 57.34
C LYS A 80 25.18 36.20 56.01
N GLU A 81 26.30 36.93 55.91
CA GLU A 81 27.17 36.93 54.74
C GLU A 81 27.83 35.56 54.50
N LEU A 82 28.48 34.99 55.53
CA LEU A 82 29.14 33.68 55.42
C LEU A 82 28.11 32.57 55.14
N ARG A 83 26.91 32.66 55.72
CA ARG A 83 25.84 31.71 55.41
C ARG A 83 25.44 31.75 53.94
N ALA A 84 25.33 32.94 53.35
CA ALA A 84 25.01 33.07 51.93
C ALA A 84 26.14 32.49 51.05
N GLN A 85 27.40 32.77 51.38
CA GLN A 85 28.56 32.25 50.65
C GLN A 85 28.65 30.71 50.74
N ILE A 86 28.46 30.15 51.94
CA ILE A 86 28.48 28.69 52.16
C ILE A 86 27.29 28.00 51.48
N ASP A 87 26.10 28.61 51.49
CA ASP A 87 24.93 28.06 50.79
C ASP A 87 25.11 28.13 49.26
N GLU A 88 25.75 29.17 48.73
CA GLU A 88 26.11 29.28 47.31
C GLU A 88 27.16 28.23 46.92
N GLU A 89 28.20 28.06 47.74
CA GLU A 89 29.27 27.07 47.50
C GLU A 89 28.74 25.64 47.60
N ALA A 90 27.84 25.36 48.54
CA ALA A 90 27.13 24.09 48.62
C ALA A 90 26.29 23.82 47.35
N ARG A 91 25.64 24.84 46.79
CA ARG A 91 24.93 24.71 45.50
C ARG A 91 25.89 24.49 44.34
N LYS A 92 27.04 25.17 44.30
CA LYS A 92 28.08 24.95 43.27
C LYS A 92 28.63 23.53 43.35
N GLN A 93 28.93 23.02 44.55
CA GLN A 93 29.35 21.65 44.75
C GLN A 93 28.26 20.64 44.40
N GLN A 94 26.98 20.93 44.70
CA GLN A 94 25.86 20.08 44.32
C GLN A 94 25.63 20.09 42.80
N ALA A 95 25.78 21.24 42.13
CA ALA A 95 25.72 21.38 40.68
C ALA A 95 26.91 20.68 40.00
N MET A 96 28.13 20.83 40.52
CA MET A 96 29.31 20.09 40.07
C MET A 96 29.16 18.58 40.29
N ARG A 97 28.56 18.14 41.40
CA ARG A 97 28.21 16.73 41.64
C ARG A 97 27.13 16.24 40.69
N ALA A 98 26.13 17.06 40.37
CA ALA A 98 25.10 16.74 39.39
C ALA A 98 25.65 16.71 37.94
N GLN A 99 26.67 17.52 37.65
CA GLN A 99 27.36 17.58 36.37
C GLN A 99 28.42 16.48 36.24
N LYS A 100 29.07 16.07 37.34
CA LYS A 100 29.91 14.86 37.46
C LYS A 100 29.09 13.57 37.63
N SER A 101 27.79 13.64 37.95
CA SER A 101 26.86 12.51 37.93
C SER A 101 26.28 12.27 36.54
N SER A 102 27.04 12.55 35.47
CA SER A 102 26.95 11.75 34.26
C SER A 102 27.33 10.33 34.66
N THR A 103 26.33 9.54 35.03
CA THR A 103 26.46 8.12 35.33
C THR A 103 27.28 7.46 34.22
N VAL A 104 28.49 6.98 34.52
CA VAL A 104 29.26 6.20 33.55
C VAL A 104 28.47 4.89 33.37
N MET A 105 27.89 4.65 32.20
CA MET A 105 27.38 3.32 31.87
C MET A 105 28.59 2.44 31.60
N GLU A 106 28.86 1.46 32.45
CA GLU A 106 29.95 0.51 32.24
C GLU A 106 29.38 -0.84 31.79
N CYS A 107 29.92 -1.35 30.69
CA CYS A 107 29.65 -2.70 30.21
C CYS A 107 30.70 -3.63 30.82
N HIS A 108 30.30 -4.46 31.78
CA HIS A 108 31.14 -5.50 32.39
C HIS A 108 30.63 -6.86 31.95
N ASP A 109 31.48 -7.70 31.34
CA ASP A 109 31.12 -9.01 30.77
C ASP A 109 29.86 -8.99 29.86
N GLY A 110 29.63 -7.87 29.15
CA GLY A 110 28.48 -7.68 28.26
C GLY A 110 27.20 -7.19 28.96
N MET A 111 27.20 -6.98 30.27
CA MET A 111 26.03 -6.54 31.03
C MET A 111 26.13 -5.05 31.40
N TYR A 112 25.02 -4.32 31.25
CA TYR A 112 24.98 -2.89 31.59
C TYR A 112 24.72 -2.68 33.08
N CYS A 113 25.61 -1.93 33.72
CA CYS A 113 25.55 -1.60 35.14
C CYS A 113 25.56 -0.07 35.35
N ASP A 114 24.84 0.40 36.37
CA ASP A 114 24.91 1.80 36.85
C ASP A 114 26.18 1.97 37.72
N SER A 115 27.19 2.69 37.23
CA SER A 115 28.52 2.80 37.87
C SER A 115 28.57 3.61 39.18
N LEU A 116 27.46 4.11 39.69
CA LEU A 116 27.52 4.90 40.93
C LEU A 116 27.95 4.07 42.16
N ASN A 117 27.81 2.74 42.17
CA ASN A 117 28.21 1.87 43.30
C ASN A 117 28.58 0.41 42.91
N GLY A 118 28.77 0.07 41.64
CA GLY A 118 29.16 -1.28 41.22
C GLY A 118 28.17 -2.42 41.54
N MET A 119 26.89 -2.13 41.85
CA MET A 119 25.90 -3.15 42.19
C MET A 119 24.48 -2.78 41.71
N GLY A 120 24.24 -2.89 40.41
CA GLY A 120 22.91 -2.72 39.83
C GLY A 120 22.86 -3.17 38.38
N GLN A 121 22.89 -4.50 38.17
CA GLN A 121 22.67 -5.09 36.86
C GLN A 121 21.33 -4.56 36.29
N ILE A 122 21.34 -4.00 35.09
CA ILE A 122 20.12 -3.47 34.44
C ILE A 122 19.42 -4.59 33.66
N THR A 123 20.19 -5.44 32.98
CA THR A 123 19.72 -6.51 32.08
C THR A 123 20.47 -7.83 32.34
N ASN A 124 19.80 -8.97 32.14
CA ASN A 124 20.48 -10.29 32.07
C ASN A 124 21.04 -10.61 30.67
N PHE A 125 20.85 -9.70 29.72
CA PHE A 125 21.20 -9.87 28.32
C PHE A 125 22.14 -8.75 27.89
N ILE A 126 22.93 -9.08 26.89
CA ILE A 126 23.83 -8.15 26.22
C ILE A 126 23.06 -7.49 25.08
N ILE A 127 23.16 -6.17 24.94
CA ILE A 127 22.55 -5.42 23.83
C ILE A 127 23.59 -4.56 23.12
N TYR A 128 23.80 -4.82 21.84
CA TYR A 128 24.73 -4.10 20.98
C TYR A 128 23.98 -3.43 19.82
N PRO A 129 24.12 -2.11 19.62
CA PRO A 129 23.59 -1.47 18.42
C PRO A 129 24.40 -1.91 17.21
N ASN A 130 23.77 -2.57 16.25
CA ASN A 130 24.36 -2.89 14.95
C ASN A 130 24.49 -1.60 14.12
N TYR A 131 23.37 -0.90 13.92
CA TYR A 131 23.31 0.39 13.26
C TYR A 131 22.11 1.20 13.77
N ARG A 132 22.22 2.53 13.64
CA ARG A 132 21.12 3.49 13.90
C ARG A 132 20.59 4.00 12.58
N VAL A 133 19.28 4.07 12.48
CA VAL A 133 18.59 4.61 11.31
C VAL A 133 17.98 5.95 11.64
N TYR A 134 18.23 6.92 10.78
CA TYR A 134 17.67 8.26 10.88
C TYR A 134 16.72 8.49 9.71
N THR A 135 15.50 8.92 10.00
CA THR A 135 14.51 9.28 8.99
C THR A 135 14.42 10.79 8.82
N ASP A 136 14.14 11.24 7.60
CA ASP A 136 13.88 12.65 7.33
C ASP A 136 12.47 13.01 7.87
N ARG A 137 12.44 13.86 8.92
CA ARG A 137 11.32 14.62 9.53
C ARG A 137 9.88 14.23 9.10
N VAL A 138 9.10 13.62 10.00
CA VAL A 138 7.63 13.70 9.92
C VAL A 138 7.17 14.89 10.76
N SER A 139 6.61 15.91 10.10
CA SER A 139 6.01 17.07 10.75
C SER A 139 4.67 16.66 11.37
N THR A 140 4.66 16.29 12.65
CA THR A 140 3.46 16.31 13.48
C THR A 140 3.65 17.38 14.56
N ASN A 141 2.86 18.45 14.47
CA ASN A 141 2.63 19.51 15.47
C ASN A 141 3.78 19.80 16.47
N ASP A 142 4.61 20.80 16.13
CA ASP A 142 5.48 21.57 17.05
C ASP A 142 6.49 20.83 17.96
N ARG A 143 6.80 19.56 17.68
CA ARG A 143 8.00 18.90 18.23
C ARG A 143 8.79 18.22 17.13
N THR A 144 9.95 18.80 16.81
CA THR A 144 10.93 18.18 15.92
C THR A 144 11.67 17.06 16.66
N SER A 145 11.19 15.82 16.57
CA SER A 145 11.98 14.64 16.89
C SER A 145 12.37 13.92 15.60
N THR A 146 13.66 13.64 15.41
CA THR A 146 14.10 12.62 14.46
C THR A 146 13.76 11.27 15.05
N ASP A 147 12.80 10.56 14.46
CA ASP A 147 12.54 9.18 14.84
C ASP A 147 13.80 8.36 14.56
N THR A 148 14.45 7.96 15.65
CA THR A 148 15.67 7.17 15.61
C THR A 148 15.28 5.79 16.13
N TYR A 149 15.36 4.80 15.25
CA TYR A 149 15.36 3.40 15.66
C TYR A 149 16.75 2.83 15.40
N ALA A 150 17.08 1.76 16.12
CA ALA A 150 18.32 1.05 15.93
C ALA A 150 18.03 -0.44 15.86
N GLU A 151 18.78 -1.10 14.99
CA GLU A 151 18.86 -2.54 15.01
C GLU A 151 19.85 -2.93 16.09
N PHE A 152 19.42 -3.80 16.99
CA PHE A 152 20.22 -4.31 18.09
C PHE A 152 20.40 -5.81 17.95
N THR A 153 21.63 -6.27 18.19
CA THR A 153 21.89 -7.66 18.51
C THR A 153 21.75 -7.85 20.01
N ILE A 154 20.82 -8.72 20.40
CA ILE A 154 20.61 -9.14 21.78
C ILE A 154 21.15 -10.55 21.97
N ILE A 155 21.99 -10.72 22.99
CA ILE A 155 22.56 -12.03 23.35
C ILE A 155 22.10 -12.35 24.77
N VAL A 156 21.30 -13.41 24.91
CA VAL A 156 20.87 -13.94 26.21
C VAL A 156 21.72 -15.17 26.55
N PRO A 157 22.57 -15.10 27.58
CA PRO A 157 23.34 -16.25 28.05
C PRO A 157 22.41 -17.36 28.58
N GLN A 158 22.74 -18.63 28.33
CA GLN A 158 22.08 -19.80 28.93
C GLN A 158 23.08 -20.67 29.69
N GLU A 159 22.57 -21.60 30.51
CA GLU A 159 23.40 -22.62 31.16
C GLU A 159 24.05 -23.54 30.11
N ASN A 160 25.34 -23.89 30.32
CA ASN A 160 26.20 -24.71 29.45
C ASN A 160 26.82 -24.03 28.21
N ASP A 161 27.31 -22.78 28.32
CA ASP A 161 27.99 -22.02 27.24
C ASP A 161 27.17 -21.84 25.95
N LYS A 162 25.85 -22.04 26.02
CA LYS A 162 24.93 -21.72 24.91
C LYS A 162 24.38 -20.32 25.10
N SER A 163 24.22 -19.58 24.02
CA SER A 163 23.55 -18.27 24.04
C SER A 163 22.48 -18.22 22.97
N ILE A 164 21.40 -17.49 23.26
CA ILE A 164 20.40 -17.14 22.25
C ILE A 164 20.76 -15.76 21.73
N GLN A 165 21.09 -15.69 20.45
CA GLN A 165 21.26 -14.43 19.75
C GLN A 165 19.96 -14.08 19.01
N SER A 166 19.52 -12.84 19.10
CA SER A 166 18.35 -12.33 18.40
C SER A 166 18.63 -10.92 17.89
N ILE A 167 18.24 -10.66 16.64
CA ILE A 167 18.32 -9.32 16.05
C ILE A 167 16.94 -8.69 16.21
N VAL A 168 16.89 -7.51 16.85
CA VAL A 168 15.65 -6.79 17.11
C VAL A 168 15.77 -5.33 16.70
N GLU A 169 14.69 -4.75 16.21
CA GLU A 169 14.59 -3.32 16.00
C GLU A 169 13.86 -2.68 17.17
N LEU A 170 14.51 -1.74 17.83
CA LEU A 170 13.95 -0.97 18.95
C LEU A 170 14.03 0.52 18.65
N GLN A 171 13.09 1.28 19.19
CA GLN A 171 13.01 2.73 19.11
C GLN A 171 13.42 3.35 20.44
N SER A 172 13.84 4.62 20.41
CA SER A 172 14.25 5.34 21.63
C SER A 172 13.18 5.31 22.74
N TYR A 173 11.89 5.37 22.39
CA TYR A 173 10.79 5.32 23.35
C TYR A 173 10.50 3.94 23.92
N ASP A 174 11.04 2.86 23.35
CA ASP A 174 10.89 1.51 23.91
C ASP A 174 11.61 1.41 25.25
N PHE A 175 12.60 2.29 25.47
CA PHE A 175 13.38 2.40 26.70
C PHE A 175 12.73 3.31 27.76
N ARG A 176 11.50 3.81 27.56
CA ARG A 176 10.84 4.72 28.51
C ARG A 176 10.49 4.08 29.86
N SER A 177 10.32 2.75 29.89
CA SER A 177 10.08 1.98 31.12
C SER A 177 10.50 0.52 30.95
N ALA A 178 10.79 -0.16 32.06
CA ALA A 178 11.14 -1.57 32.05
C ALA A 178 10.03 -2.45 31.48
N MET A 179 8.77 -2.09 31.77
CA MET A 179 7.59 -2.83 31.27
C MET A 179 7.47 -2.74 29.74
N VAL A 180 7.64 -1.55 29.17
CA VAL A 180 7.52 -1.34 27.72
C VAL A 180 8.62 -2.09 26.99
N LEU A 181 9.87 -1.96 27.44
CA LEU A 181 11.00 -2.67 26.83
C LEU A 181 10.78 -4.20 26.91
N LYS A 182 10.29 -4.70 28.05
CA LYS A 182 9.97 -6.13 28.21
C LYS A 182 8.90 -6.60 27.23
N GLU A 183 7.80 -5.85 27.06
CA GLU A 183 6.74 -6.20 26.12
C GLU A 183 7.25 -6.25 24.67
N GLU A 184 8.09 -5.29 24.27
CA GLU A 184 8.68 -5.28 22.92
C GLU A 184 9.66 -6.45 22.71
N LEU A 185 10.51 -6.75 23.69
CA LEU A 185 11.40 -7.92 23.62
C LEU A 185 10.62 -9.23 23.51
N GLN A 186 9.51 -9.36 24.24
CA GLN A 186 8.62 -10.53 24.13
C GLN A 186 7.96 -10.63 22.75
N LYS A 187 7.45 -9.52 22.19
CA LYS A 187 6.87 -9.48 20.83
C LYS A 187 7.89 -9.90 19.75
N ARG A 188 9.18 -9.65 20.00
CA ARG A 188 10.29 -10.00 19.10
C ARG A 188 10.92 -11.36 19.42
N ASN A 189 10.24 -12.23 20.17
CA ASN A 189 10.67 -13.58 20.56
C ASN A 189 11.95 -13.65 21.42
N VAL A 190 12.30 -12.57 22.12
CA VAL A 190 13.40 -12.54 23.09
C VAL A 190 12.86 -12.74 24.51
N GLY A 191 12.12 -13.84 24.72
CA GLY A 191 11.35 -14.07 25.95
C GLY A 191 12.16 -14.38 27.21
N SER A 192 13.44 -14.77 27.06
CA SER A 192 14.38 -15.04 28.15
C SER A 192 15.13 -13.79 28.65
N ALA A 193 14.87 -12.63 28.05
CA ALA A 193 15.41 -11.36 28.50
C ALA A 193 14.68 -10.85 29.77
N PHE A 194 15.45 -10.64 30.83
CA PHE A 194 15.05 -10.05 32.10
C PHE A 194 15.67 -8.66 32.27
N ILE A 195 14.85 -7.73 32.75
CA ILE A 195 15.23 -6.36 33.07
C ILE A 195 15.09 -6.20 34.58
N TYR A 196 16.19 -5.91 35.26
CA TYR A 196 16.26 -5.71 36.71
C TYR A 196 16.33 -4.22 37.07
N GLY A 197 16.67 -3.35 36.12
CA GLY A 197 16.80 -1.91 36.33
C GLY A 197 15.45 -1.21 36.54
N THR A 198 15.49 -0.10 37.28
CA THR A 198 14.34 0.82 37.44
C THR A 198 14.02 1.52 36.11
N ASP A 199 12.80 2.08 35.96
CA ASP A 199 12.42 2.85 34.75
C ASP A 199 13.41 3.97 34.40
N ARG A 200 14.00 4.60 35.43
CA ARG A 200 15.06 5.61 35.26
C ARG A 200 16.33 5.01 34.67
N MET A 201 16.74 3.82 35.11
CA MET A 201 17.91 3.12 34.59
C MET A 201 17.69 2.64 33.16
N VAL A 202 16.50 2.13 32.85
CA VAL A 202 16.13 1.72 31.48
C VAL A 202 16.09 2.92 30.53
N SER A 203 15.54 4.05 30.97
CA SER A 203 15.54 5.29 30.18
C SER A 203 16.96 5.78 29.87
N LYS A 204 17.85 5.77 30.88
CA LYS A 204 19.27 6.07 30.68
C LYS A 204 19.96 5.08 29.75
N LEU A 205 19.60 3.79 29.82
CA LEU A 205 20.15 2.77 28.92
C LEU A 205 19.78 3.09 27.47
N GLY A 206 18.52 3.47 27.22
CA GLY A 206 18.10 3.97 25.92
C GLY A 206 18.89 5.20 25.48
N GLU A 207 19.04 6.21 26.35
CA GLU A 207 19.83 7.40 26.05
C GLU A 207 21.27 7.02 25.64
N TYR A 208 21.98 6.26 26.47
CA TYR A 208 23.33 5.77 26.19
C TYR A 208 23.42 5.00 24.86
N LEU A 209 22.50 4.06 24.62
CA LEU A 209 22.46 3.24 23.41
C LEU A 209 22.13 4.02 22.13
N PHE A 210 21.48 5.18 22.22
CA PHE A 210 21.07 6.01 21.07
C PHE A 210 21.92 7.26 20.87
N THR A 211 22.65 7.74 21.88
CA THR A 211 23.47 8.96 21.81
C THR A 211 24.96 8.67 21.94
N GLU A 212 25.38 7.89 22.94
CA GLU A 212 26.80 7.75 23.32
C GLU A 212 27.52 6.62 22.61
N VAL A 213 26.88 5.46 22.41
CA VAL A 213 27.53 4.32 21.75
C VAL A 213 27.88 4.69 20.29
N LYS A 214 29.10 4.41 19.85
CA LYS A 214 29.45 4.56 18.42
C LYS A 214 28.87 3.37 17.66
N CYS A 215 27.99 3.63 16.70
CA CYS A 215 27.50 2.64 15.75
C CYS A 215 27.38 3.26 14.36
N GLU A 216 27.27 2.42 13.34
CA GLU A 216 27.02 2.86 11.97
C GLU A 216 25.69 3.64 11.91
N LYS A 217 25.66 4.71 11.10
CA LYS A 217 24.47 5.50 10.85
C LYS A 217 23.98 5.22 9.44
N LYS A 218 22.71 4.87 9.31
CA LYS A 218 22.03 4.60 8.05
C LYS A 218 20.86 5.56 7.87
N LYS A 219 20.50 5.82 6.62
CA LYS A 219 19.35 6.65 6.26
C LYS A 219 18.12 5.78 6.05
N GLY A 220 17.05 6.08 6.76
CA GLY A 220 15.78 5.37 6.68
C GLY A 220 14.86 5.98 5.64
N VAL A 221 14.31 5.15 4.76
CA VAL A 221 13.36 5.58 3.71
C VAL A 221 12.07 4.77 3.84
N SER A 222 10.92 5.45 3.88
CA SER A 222 9.61 4.81 4.09
C SER A 222 8.90 4.34 2.83
N LEU A 223 9.61 4.31 1.71
CA LEU A 223 9.07 4.06 0.38
C LEU A 223 9.83 2.94 -0.30
N LEU A 224 9.09 1.99 -0.87
CA LEU A 224 9.63 0.96 -1.75
C LEU A 224 9.59 1.40 -3.23
N GLY A 225 10.56 0.91 -4.01
CA GLY A 225 10.73 1.19 -5.43
C GLY A 225 11.80 2.26 -5.69
N ILE A 226 11.67 3.00 -6.79
CA ILE A 226 12.61 4.06 -7.19
C ILE A 226 12.42 5.28 -6.29
N VAL A 227 13.45 5.64 -5.52
CA VAL A 227 13.45 6.78 -4.59
C VAL A 227 14.66 7.67 -4.88
N GLU A 228 14.47 8.98 -4.72
CA GLU A 228 15.55 9.96 -4.77
C GLU A 228 15.98 10.29 -3.34
N VAL A 229 17.23 9.96 -3.02
CA VAL A 229 17.86 10.20 -1.72
C VAL A 229 19.08 11.08 -1.96
N GLU A 230 19.07 12.30 -1.42
CA GLU A 230 20.21 13.24 -1.55
C GLU A 230 20.61 13.53 -3.00
N LYS A 231 19.61 13.59 -3.90
CA LYS A 231 19.75 13.76 -5.36
C LYS A 231 20.30 12.52 -6.10
N GLU A 232 20.54 11.42 -5.40
CA GLU A 232 20.85 10.13 -6.01
C GLU A 232 19.57 9.31 -6.13
N LYS A 233 19.37 8.66 -7.29
CA LYS A 233 18.29 7.68 -7.45
C LYS A 233 18.77 6.32 -6.97
N VAL A 234 17.97 5.67 -6.15
CA VAL A 234 18.18 4.31 -5.65
C VAL A 234 16.91 3.49 -5.78
N VAL A 235 17.04 2.16 -5.78
CA VAL A 235 15.90 1.24 -5.72
C VAL A 235 15.86 0.62 -4.33
N VAL A 236 14.83 0.97 -3.56
CA VAL A 236 14.64 0.50 -2.18
C VAL A 236 13.69 -0.70 -2.19
N THR A 237 14.13 -1.81 -1.60
CA THR A 237 13.33 -3.02 -1.38
C THR A 237 13.23 -3.29 0.13
N PRO A 238 12.39 -4.23 0.59
CA PRO A 238 12.24 -4.49 2.02
C PRO A 238 13.54 -4.88 2.72
N ASN A 239 14.43 -5.60 2.02
CA ASN A 239 15.65 -6.16 2.59
C ASN A 239 16.92 -5.39 2.18
N HIS A 240 16.93 -4.79 0.99
CA HIS A 240 18.12 -4.17 0.41
C HIS A 240 17.79 -2.86 -0.32
N THR A 241 18.76 -1.95 -0.37
CA THR A 241 18.73 -0.82 -1.29
C THR A 241 19.81 -1.04 -2.34
N TYR A 242 19.47 -0.77 -3.61
CA TYR A 242 20.39 -0.92 -4.74
C TYR A 242 20.64 0.45 -5.36
N ASP A 243 21.91 0.73 -5.69
CA ASP A 243 22.23 1.85 -6.57
C ASP A 243 21.81 1.57 -8.01
N LEU A 244 21.96 2.56 -8.88
CA LEU A 244 21.63 2.38 -10.28
C LEU A 244 22.54 1.38 -10.98
N ASN A 245 23.69 0.96 -10.45
CA ASN A 245 24.52 -0.11 -11.03
C ASN A 245 24.11 -1.51 -10.54
N GLY A 246 23.15 -1.59 -9.61
CA GLY A 246 22.70 -2.83 -9.00
C GLY A 246 23.58 -3.29 -7.83
N LYS A 247 24.44 -2.42 -7.29
CA LYS A 247 25.22 -2.68 -6.09
C LYS A 247 24.41 -2.32 -4.85
N ILE A 248 24.50 -3.16 -3.82
CA ILE A 248 23.86 -2.91 -2.53
C ILE A 248 24.44 -1.65 -1.87
N ARG A 249 23.55 -0.77 -1.42
CA ARG A 249 23.81 0.45 -0.64
C ARG A 249 23.40 0.20 0.82
N PRO A 250 24.32 -0.29 1.67
CA PRO A 250 23.99 -0.62 3.06
C PRO A 250 23.72 0.61 3.93
N ASP A 251 24.11 1.80 3.46
CA ASP A 251 23.91 3.09 4.10
C ASP A 251 22.47 3.61 4.01
N ILE A 252 21.64 3.03 3.13
CA ILE A 252 20.23 3.37 2.96
C ILE A 252 19.38 2.12 3.20
N VAL A 253 18.39 2.20 4.09
CA VAL A 253 17.54 1.08 4.45
C VAL A 253 16.07 1.44 4.37
N TYR A 254 15.24 0.46 4.02
CA TYR A 254 13.80 0.62 4.13
C TYR A 254 13.40 0.72 5.61
N HIS A 255 12.70 1.79 5.97
CA HIS A 255 12.09 1.96 7.27
C HIS A 255 10.58 1.94 7.12
N ARG A 256 9.95 0.87 7.61
CA ARG A 256 8.49 0.77 7.59
C ARG A 256 7.86 1.86 8.46
N ASP A 257 7.03 2.68 7.84
CA ASP A 257 6.17 3.63 8.54
C ASP A 257 5.25 2.89 9.51
N ALA A 258 5.02 3.43 10.71
CA ALA A 258 4.09 2.89 11.70
C ALA A 258 2.69 2.65 11.13
N THR A 259 2.29 3.44 10.13
CA THR A 259 1.01 3.30 9.42
C THR A 259 0.97 2.07 8.51
N THR A 260 2.11 1.55 8.05
CA THR A 260 2.19 0.38 7.17
C THR A 260 2.16 -0.91 7.98
N PRO A 261 1.14 -1.78 7.85
CA PRO A 261 1.10 -3.07 8.53
C PRO A 261 2.24 -4.00 8.09
N PRO A 262 2.84 -4.78 9.01
CA PRO A 262 3.96 -5.67 8.68
C PRO A 262 3.61 -6.68 7.58
N ASN A 263 2.39 -7.22 7.62
CA ASN A 263 1.90 -8.25 6.71
C ASN A 263 1.80 -7.79 5.24
N VAL A 264 1.85 -6.48 4.97
CA VAL A 264 1.91 -5.97 3.59
C VAL A 264 3.33 -6.09 3.05
N VAL A 265 4.33 -5.72 3.85
CA VAL A 265 5.74 -5.76 3.45
C VAL A 265 6.28 -7.18 3.42
N THR A 266 5.90 -8.03 4.38
CA THR A 266 6.39 -9.43 4.44
C THR A 266 5.94 -10.29 3.27
N LYS A 267 4.97 -9.84 2.46
CA LYS A 267 4.56 -10.52 1.22
C LYS A 267 5.47 -10.20 0.04
N LEU A 268 6.28 -9.14 0.14
CA LEU A 268 7.12 -8.65 -0.94
C LEU A 268 8.52 -9.29 -0.95
N THR A 269 8.56 -10.63 -0.92
CA THR A 269 9.81 -11.39 -0.83
C THR A 269 10.50 -11.61 -2.19
N GLY A 270 9.83 -11.29 -3.31
CA GLY A 270 10.34 -11.46 -4.67
C GLY A 270 11.15 -10.25 -5.19
N LEU A 271 11.62 -9.39 -4.29
CA LEU A 271 12.31 -8.13 -4.62
C LEU A 271 13.83 -8.20 -4.42
N GLU A 272 14.40 -9.40 -4.37
CA GLU A 272 15.86 -9.53 -4.38
C GLU A 272 16.44 -9.26 -5.77
N TYR A 273 17.73 -8.96 -5.83
CA TYR A 273 18.42 -8.76 -7.11
C TYR A 273 19.83 -9.29 -7.07
N ASP A 274 20.10 -10.26 -7.93
CA ASP A 274 21.44 -10.71 -8.28
C ASP A 274 21.69 -10.42 -9.77
N PRO A 275 22.67 -9.56 -10.13
CA PRO A 275 22.87 -9.14 -11.52
C PRO A 275 23.10 -10.29 -12.49
N ASN A 276 23.78 -11.35 -12.06
CA ASN A 276 24.14 -12.48 -12.92
C ASN A 276 22.92 -13.33 -13.25
N SER A 277 22.26 -13.90 -12.24
CA SER A 277 21.05 -14.71 -12.43
C SER A 277 19.93 -13.91 -13.06
N TRP A 278 19.79 -12.62 -12.72
CA TRP A 278 18.79 -11.78 -13.34
C TRP A 278 19.01 -11.67 -14.84
N ARG A 279 20.26 -11.43 -15.28
CA ARG A 279 20.62 -11.28 -16.69
C ARG A 279 20.56 -12.59 -17.48
N THR A 280 20.97 -13.70 -16.89
CA THR A 280 21.12 -14.98 -17.63
C THR A 280 19.88 -15.86 -17.57
N GLU A 281 19.02 -15.69 -16.56
CA GLU A 281 17.92 -16.61 -16.26
C GLU A 281 16.58 -15.88 -16.18
N VAL A 282 16.48 -14.86 -15.32
CA VAL A 282 15.18 -14.25 -14.99
C VAL A 282 14.66 -13.37 -16.12
N ILE A 283 15.49 -12.46 -16.67
CA ILE A 283 15.07 -11.56 -17.74
C ILE A 283 14.73 -12.31 -19.03
N PRO A 284 15.51 -13.29 -19.53
CA PRO A 284 15.15 -14.01 -20.75
C PRO A 284 13.86 -14.82 -20.56
N LEU A 285 13.74 -15.53 -19.42
CA LEU A 285 12.54 -16.30 -19.09
C LEU A 285 11.29 -15.42 -19.11
N PHE A 286 11.32 -14.27 -18.43
CA PHE A 286 10.14 -13.41 -18.37
C PHE A 286 9.86 -12.74 -19.71
N ILE A 287 10.86 -12.10 -20.34
CA ILE A 287 10.66 -11.31 -21.57
C ILE A 287 10.18 -12.15 -22.74
N GLN A 288 10.74 -13.34 -22.92
CA GLN A 288 10.43 -14.20 -24.07
C GLN A 288 9.09 -14.92 -23.93
N ASN A 289 8.53 -15.02 -22.72
CA ASN A 289 7.39 -15.88 -22.46
C ASN A 289 6.14 -15.15 -21.96
N ALA A 290 6.28 -14.05 -21.21
CA ALA A 290 5.15 -13.41 -20.53
C ALA A 290 4.02 -12.97 -21.49
N VAL A 291 4.34 -12.59 -22.73
CA VAL A 291 3.35 -12.17 -23.74
C VAL A 291 2.47 -13.32 -24.27
N TYR A 292 2.82 -14.58 -23.98
CA TYR A 292 2.13 -15.78 -24.45
C TYR A 292 1.24 -16.44 -23.40
N LEU A 293 1.06 -15.83 -22.22
CA LEU A 293 0.18 -16.34 -21.16
C LEU A 293 -1.32 -16.30 -21.50
N HIS A 294 -1.69 -15.53 -22.53
CA HIS A 294 -3.06 -15.41 -23.00
C HIS A 294 -3.06 -14.89 -24.45
N GLU A 295 -4.24 -14.59 -24.99
CA GLU A 295 -4.41 -13.87 -26.25
C GLU A 295 -3.51 -12.62 -26.33
N ARG A 296 -2.91 -12.39 -27.50
CA ARG A 296 -1.92 -11.33 -27.74
C ARG A 296 -2.42 -9.95 -27.32
N THR A 297 -3.64 -9.56 -27.69
CA THR A 297 -4.22 -8.25 -27.34
C THR A 297 -4.32 -8.03 -25.83
N THR A 298 -4.78 -9.06 -25.10
CA THR A 298 -4.85 -9.07 -23.63
C THR A 298 -3.45 -8.94 -23.02
N MET A 299 -2.51 -9.80 -23.40
CA MET A 299 -1.19 -9.81 -22.78
C MET A 299 -0.38 -8.56 -23.09
N LEU A 300 -0.45 -8.01 -24.31
CA LEU A 300 0.21 -6.74 -24.62
C LEU A 300 -0.35 -5.60 -23.76
N SER A 301 -1.66 -5.59 -23.50
CA SER A 301 -2.26 -4.57 -22.63
C SER A 301 -1.77 -4.70 -21.18
N ILE A 302 -1.67 -5.94 -20.68
CA ILE A 302 -1.19 -6.24 -19.33
C ILE A 302 0.30 -5.88 -19.18
N ILE A 303 1.15 -6.37 -20.08
CA ILE A 303 2.61 -6.13 -20.04
C ILE A 303 2.94 -4.66 -20.28
N GLY A 304 2.23 -4.00 -21.19
CA GLY A 304 2.36 -2.56 -21.40
C GLY A 304 2.02 -1.78 -20.14
N TRP A 305 0.86 -2.04 -19.54
CA TRP A 305 0.49 -1.38 -18.28
C TRP A 305 1.49 -1.65 -17.15
N LEU A 306 1.88 -2.91 -16.93
CA LEU A 306 2.83 -3.29 -15.89
C LEU A 306 4.16 -2.56 -16.07
N THR A 307 4.74 -2.61 -17.27
CA THR A 307 6.03 -1.98 -17.56
C THR A 307 5.97 -0.46 -17.37
N ALA A 308 4.83 0.18 -17.69
CA ALA A 308 4.66 1.62 -17.50
C ALA A 308 4.73 2.06 -16.03
N ILE A 309 4.49 1.16 -15.06
CA ILE A 309 4.56 1.46 -13.62
C ILE A 309 5.94 1.97 -13.24
N GLY A 310 7.03 1.41 -13.79
CA GLY A 310 8.40 1.87 -13.53
C GLY A 310 8.65 3.34 -13.89
N PHE A 311 7.77 3.93 -14.70
CA PHE A 311 7.84 5.31 -15.18
C PHE A 311 6.74 6.20 -14.58
N GLU A 312 5.90 5.70 -13.67
CA GLU A 312 4.76 6.44 -13.11
C GLU A 312 5.20 7.79 -12.52
N THR A 313 6.27 7.80 -11.73
CA THR A 313 6.76 9.04 -11.09
C THR A 313 7.15 10.10 -12.12
N ILE A 314 7.75 9.68 -13.23
CA ILE A 314 8.11 10.57 -14.34
C ILE A 314 6.85 11.10 -15.01
N ILE A 315 5.91 10.22 -15.38
CA ILE A 315 4.64 10.57 -16.02
C ILE A 315 3.86 11.59 -15.18
N ARG A 316 3.75 11.36 -13.87
CA ARG A 316 3.02 12.29 -12.98
C ARG A 316 3.72 13.63 -12.84
N LYS A 317 5.02 13.64 -12.49
CA LYS A 317 5.76 14.86 -12.18
C LYS A 317 6.04 15.71 -13.43
N LYS A 318 6.57 15.11 -14.50
CA LYS A 318 6.92 15.81 -15.74
C LYS A 318 5.78 15.86 -16.76
N GLY A 319 4.91 14.85 -16.78
CA GLY A 319 3.73 14.83 -17.66
C GLY A 319 2.54 15.62 -17.13
N ASN A 320 2.63 16.13 -15.90
CA ASN A 320 1.62 16.94 -15.22
C ASN A 320 0.24 16.26 -15.28
N THR A 321 0.15 15.07 -14.68
CA THR A 321 -1.09 14.27 -14.63
C THR A 321 -1.62 14.21 -13.21
N GLU A 322 -2.95 14.26 -13.09
CA GLU A 322 -3.65 14.05 -11.81
C GLU A 322 -3.47 12.61 -11.28
N GLY A 323 -3.11 11.67 -12.16
CA GLY A 323 -3.23 10.25 -11.91
C GLY A 323 -2.34 9.36 -12.77
N PHE A 324 -2.34 8.08 -12.42
CA PHE A 324 -1.82 6.98 -13.22
C PHE A 324 -2.89 5.89 -13.23
N SER A 325 -3.24 5.42 -14.42
CA SER A 325 -4.38 4.54 -14.63
C SER A 325 -4.20 3.20 -13.91
N HIS A 326 -5.28 2.69 -13.34
CA HIS A 326 -5.37 1.30 -12.90
C HIS A 326 -5.59 0.38 -14.09
N ALA A 327 -5.31 -0.91 -13.94
CA ALA A 327 -5.72 -1.93 -14.90
C ALA A 327 -6.87 -2.74 -14.32
N PHE A 328 -7.85 -3.07 -15.16
CA PHE A 328 -9.00 -3.87 -14.76
C PHE A 328 -9.14 -5.06 -15.71
N LEU A 329 -8.92 -6.29 -15.21
CA LEU A 329 -9.15 -7.52 -15.96
C LEU A 329 -10.63 -7.91 -15.82
N VAL A 330 -11.39 -7.77 -16.92
CA VAL A 330 -12.80 -8.15 -17.00
C VAL A 330 -12.95 -9.48 -17.72
N GLY A 331 -13.77 -10.38 -17.20
CA GLY A 331 -14.16 -11.60 -17.91
C GLY A 331 -14.91 -12.56 -17.01
N VAL A 332 -15.53 -13.59 -17.61
CA VAL A 332 -16.31 -14.57 -16.84
C VAL A 332 -15.44 -15.51 -16.00
N ASN A 333 -16.09 -16.25 -15.10
CA ASN A 333 -15.44 -17.35 -14.39
C ASN A 333 -14.84 -18.36 -15.36
N GLY A 334 -13.71 -18.95 -14.97
CA GLY A 334 -13.00 -19.93 -15.79
C GLY A 334 -12.08 -19.34 -16.87
N GLY A 335 -12.15 -18.04 -17.15
CA GLY A 335 -11.29 -17.42 -18.17
C GLY A 335 -9.84 -17.13 -17.78
N GLY A 336 -9.32 -17.70 -16.69
CA GLY A 336 -7.90 -17.56 -16.35
C GLY A 336 -7.45 -16.22 -15.75
N LYS A 337 -8.34 -15.26 -15.44
CA LYS A 337 -7.98 -13.96 -14.86
C LYS A 337 -7.09 -14.04 -13.62
N SER A 338 -7.55 -14.81 -12.61
CA SER A 338 -6.82 -15.01 -11.36
C SER A 338 -5.56 -15.86 -11.60
N ALA A 339 -5.55 -16.76 -12.58
CA ALA A 339 -4.36 -17.53 -12.94
C ALA A 339 -3.26 -16.62 -13.52
N ILE A 340 -3.60 -15.77 -14.50
CA ILE A 340 -2.67 -14.79 -15.07
C ILE A 340 -2.11 -13.88 -13.98
N ALA A 341 -2.98 -13.32 -13.13
CA ALA A 341 -2.54 -12.46 -12.02
C ALA A 341 -1.64 -13.23 -11.04
N ALA A 342 -1.96 -14.48 -10.69
CA ALA A 342 -1.16 -15.30 -9.78
C ALA A 342 0.21 -15.67 -10.37
N THR A 343 0.31 -16.00 -11.66
CA THR A 343 1.59 -16.29 -12.33
C THR A 343 2.48 -15.06 -12.40
N LEU A 344 1.87 -13.90 -12.69
CA LEU A 344 2.59 -12.65 -12.88
C LEU A 344 3.11 -12.06 -11.56
N MET A 345 2.32 -12.10 -10.50
CA MET A 345 2.60 -11.42 -9.23
C MET A 345 3.98 -11.71 -8.61
N PRO A 346 4.48 -12.96 -8.61
CA PRO A 346 5.83 -13.23 -8.14
C PRO A 346 6.93 -12.48 -8.91
N TYR A 347 6.76 -12.30 -10.22
CA TYR A 347 7.66 -11.51 -11.06
C TYR A 347 7.63 -10.01 -10.76
N PHE A 348 6.62 -9.55 -10.02
CA PHE A 348 6.43 -8.15 -9.60
C PHE A 348 6.78 -7.91 -8.13
N GLY A 349 7.45 -8.88 -7.48
CA GLY A 349 7.99 -8.71 -6.14
C GLY A 349 7.25 -9.45 -5.04
N TYR A 350 6.13 -10.12 -5.35
CA TYR A 350 5.38 -10.88 -4.35
C TYR A 350 5.98 -12.28 -4.13
N GLY A 351 5.76 -12.87 -2.96
CA GLY A 351 6.18 -14.25 -2.69
C GLY A 351 5.36 -15.27 -3.47
N GLY A 352 5.99 -16.38 -3.88
CA GLY A 352 5.40 -17.41 -4.76
C GLY A 352 4.13 -18.11 -4.23
N ASN A 353 3.88 -18.07 -2.91
CA ASN A 353 2.71 -18.68 -2.27
C ASN A 353 1.63 -17.65 -1.87
N THR A 354 1.67 -16.43 -2.42
CA THR A 354 0.74 -15.38 -2.03
C THR A 354 -0.61 -15.57 -2.72
N THR A 355 -1.65 -15.86 -1.95
CA THR A 355 -3.03 -15.80 -2.46
C THR A 355 -3.36 -14.39 -2.93
N LEU A 356 -4.08 -14.29 -4.06
CA LEU A 356 -4.53 -12.98 -4.55
C LEU A 356 -5.44 -12.33 -3.51
N PRO A 357 -5.12 -11.12 -3.03
CA PRO A 357 -5.91 -10.50 -1.98
C PRO A 357 -7.20 -9.91 -2.58
N SER A 358 -8.35 -10.31 -2.05
CA SER A 358 -9.63 -9.65 -2.35
C SER A 358 -9.75 -8.30 -1.61
N PHE A 359 -10.77 -7.50 -1.95
CA PHE A 359 -11.13 -6.30 -1.20
C PHE A 359 -11.53 -6.65 0.24
N THR A 360 -10.93 -5.96 1.22
CA THR A 360 -11.13 -6.25 2.64
C THR A 360 -11.89 -5.12 3.34
N THR A 361 -11.32 -4.56 4.42
CA THR A 361 -11.82 -3.39 5.14
C THR A 361 -11.14 -2.13 4.59
N GLN A 362 -11.76 -0.95 4.76
CA GLN A 362 -11.17 0.33 4.36
C GLN A 362 -9.71 0.46 4.79
N PHE A 363 -9.43 0.13 6.05
CA PHE A 363 -8.09 0.21 6.63
C PHE A 363 -7.12 -0.77 5.99
N GLY A 364 -7.53 -2.03 5.79
CA GLY A 364 -6.69 -3.04 5.16
C GLY A 364 -6.36 -2.70 3.70
N ASP A 365 -7.34 -2.17 2.96
CA ASP A 365 -7.15 -1.76 1.58
C ASP A 365 -6.26 -0.51 1.46
N LEU A 366 -6.50 0.51 2.29
CA LEU A 366 -5.69 1.73 2.38
C LEU A 366 -4.24 1.43 2.76
N ALA A 367 -4.03 0.58 3.77
CA ALA A 367 -2.71 0.10 4.15
C ALA A 367 -1.98 -0.58 2.99
N SER A 368 -2.69 -1.40 2.20
CA SER A 368 -2.07 -2.19 1.12
C SER A 368 -1.50 -1.33 -0.02
N VAL A 369 -2.00 -0.11 -0.21
CA VAL A 369 -1.56 0.83 -1.26
C VAL A 369 -0.62 1.92 -0.74
N SER A 370 -0.24 1.88 0.54
CA SER A 370 0.57 2.94 1.16
C SER A 370 2.08 2.71 1.13
N THR A 371 2.51 1.55 0.61
CA THR A 371 3.84 0.98 0.86
C THR A 371 4.83 1.18 -0.29
N SER A 372 4.37 1.37 -1.53
CA SER A 372 5.26 1.44 -2.70
C SER A 372 4.76 2.41 -3.77
N TYR A 373 5.67 2.95 -4.57
CA TYR A 373 5.29 3.70 -5.77
C TYR A 373 5.35 2.89 -7.05
N HIS A 374 6.11 1.81 -7.06
CA HIS A 374 6.43 1.12 -8.30
C HIS A 374 6.12 -0.37 -8.23
N ILE A 375 5.35 -0.83 -7.24
CA ILE A 375 4.93 -2.23 -7.11
C ILE A 375 3.40 -2.26 -7.22
N PRO A 376 2.82 -2.92 -8.25
CA PRO A 376 1.37 -2.98 -8.40
C PRO A 376 0.72 -3.72 -7.23
N THR A 377 -0.44 -3.26 -6.78
CA THR A 377 -1.27 -3.99 -5.82
C THR A 377 -2.41 -4.69 -6.56
N VAL A 378 -2.54 -6.01 -6.40
CA VAL A 378 -3.68 -6.75 -6.95
C VAL A 378 -4.87 -6.68 -6.01
N LYS A 379 -6.08 -6.58 -6.57
CA LYS A 379 -7.35 -6.77 -5.86
C LYS A 379 -8.26 -7.72 -6.65
N ASP A 380 -8.46 -8.93 -6.13
CA ASP A 380 -9.34 -9.92 -6.77
C ASP A 380 -10.80 -9.78 -6.32
N GLU A 381 -11.68 -10.43 -7.09
CA GLU A 381 -13.10 -10.58 -6.83
C GLU A 381 -13.88 -9.26 -6.76
N TYR A 382 -13.62 -8.33 -7.69
CA TYR A 382 -14.47 -7.16 -7.86
C TYR A 382 -15.86 -7.59 -8.38
N ARG A 383 -16.87 -7.52 -7.50
CA ARG A 383 -18.28 -7.89 -7.76
C ARG A 383 -19.23 -6.87 -7.14
N PRO A 384 -19.42 -5.71 -7.80
CA PRO A 384 -20.18 -4.61 -7.23
C PRO A 384 -21.67 -4.93 -7.05
N SER A 385 -22.22 -5.91 -7.78
CA SER A 385 -23.59 -6.41 -7.59
C SER A 385 -23.79 -7.09 -6.24
N ASP A 386 -22.74 -7.68 -5.68
CA ASP A 386 -22.81 -8.48 -4.46
C ASP A 386 -22.65 -7.60 -3.21
N TRP A 387 -22.33 -6.31 -3.40
CA TRP A 387 -22.07 -5.37 -2.33
C TRP A 387 -23.29 -4.50 -2.05
N LYS A 388 -23.54 -4.26 -0.77
CA LYS A 388 -24.46 -3.19 -0.35
C LYS A 388 -23.93 -1.86 -0.87
N GLU A 389 -24.84 -0.94 -1.19
CA GLU A 389 -24.50 0.36 -1.80
C GLU A 389 -23.43 1.14 -1.05
N ALA A 390 -23.48 1.16 0.29
CA ALA A 390 -22.47 1.83 1.12
C ALA A 390 -21.06 1.26 0.90
N VAL A 391 -20.92 -0.08 0.93
CA VAL A 391 -19.65 -0.79 0.71
C VAL A 391 -19.15 -0.60 -0.71
N ARG A 392 -20.07 -0.61 -1.69
CA ARG A 392 -19.74 -0.34 -3.09
C ARG A 392 -19.20 1.08 -3.27
N ASN A 393 -19.84 2.07 -2.68
CA ASN A 393 -19.42 3.46 -2.76
C ASN A 393 -18.06 3.67 -2.08
N GLU A 394 -17.83 3.04 -0.93
CA GLU A 394 -16.55 3.06 -0.21
C GLU A 394 -15.41 2.49 -1.08
N ARG A 395 -15.61 1.31 -1.67
CA ARG A 395 -14.61 0.67 -2.55
C ARG A 395 -14.35 1.48 -3.82
N ASN A 396 -15.40 2.05 -4.40
CA ASN A 396 -15.28 2.94 -5.55
C ASN A 396 -14.50 4.21 -5.19
N ASN A 397 -14.71 4.79 -4.01
CA ASN A 397 -13.95 5.94 -3.53
C ASN A 397 -12.47 5.58 -3.35
N PHE A 398 -12.17 4.46 -2.69
CA PHE A 398 -10.81 3.95 -2.53
C PHE A 398 -10.07 3.83 -3.89
N ILE A 399 -10.74 3.27 -4.91
CA ILE A 399 -10.15 3.17 -6.24
C ILE A 399 -9.93 4.56 -6.87
N ARG A 400 -10.86 5.50 -6.74
CA ARG A 400 -10.66 6.87 -7.26
C ARG A 400 -9.54 7.62 -6.55
N ASP A 401 -9.41 7.42 -5.24
CA ASP A 401 -8.44 8.15 -4.42
C ASP A 401 -7.02 7.60 -4.60
N SER A 402 -6.87 6.29 -4.82
CA SER A 402 -5.60 5.66 -5.20
C SER A 402 -5.10 6.10 -6.58
N PHE A 403 -5.98 6.31 -7.57
CA PHE A 403 -5.60 6.91 -8.85
C PHE A 403 -4.91 8.27 -8.66
N GLY A 404 -5.47 9.13 -7.79
CA GLY A 404 -4.96 10.48 -7.52
C GLY A 404 -3.81 10.56 -6.54
N LYS A 405 -3.40 9.44 -5.94
CA LYS A 405 -2.48 9.39 -4.80
C LYS A 405 -2.90 10.25 -3.60
N LYS A 406 -4.21 10.32 -3.32
CA LYS A 406 -4.71 11.06 -2.16
C LYS A 406 -4.27 10.38 -0.87
N SER A 407 -4.14 11.19 0.18
CA SER A 407 -3.90 10.68 1.52
C SER A 407 -5.19 10.72 2.34
N GLU A 408 -5.41 9.69 3.14
CA GLU A 408 -6.48 9.68 4.14
C GLU A 408 -5.88 9.84 5.53
N ASP A 409 -6.42 10.76 6.32
CA ASP A 409 -6.05 10.94 7.73
C ASP A 409 -6.97 10.09 8.62
N LYS A 410 -6.38 9.32 9.54
CA LYS A 410 -7.10 8.55 10.55
C LYS A 410 -6.63 8.95 11.94
N GLY A 411 -7.56 9.33 12.81
CA GLY A 411 -7.28 9.55 14.22
C GLY A 411 -6.93 8.24 14.93
N THR A 412 -5.92 8.27 15.79
CA THR A 412 -5.55 7.15 16.66
C THR A 412 -6.30 7.21 17.98
N LYS A 413 -6.31 6.11 18.73
CA LYS A 413 -6.84 6.05 20.11
C LYS A 413 -6.18 7.08 21.04
N TYR A 414 -4.97 7.51 20.71
CA TYR A 414 -4.17 8.46 21.48
C TYR A 414 -4.35 9.92 21.02
N MET A 415 -5.35 10.19 20.15
CA MET A 415 -5.61 11.51 19.54
C MET A 415 -4.51 12.02 18.59
N ASP A 416 -3.61 11.14 18.15
CA ASP A 416 -2.68 11.43 17.05
C ASP A 416 -3.38 11.25 15.70
N ILE A 417 -2.84 11.83 14.64
CA ILE A 417 -3.35 11.67 13.27
C ILE A 417 -2.31 10.89 12.46
N ASN A 418 -2.72 9.74 11.94
CA ASN A 418 -1.94 8.95 10.99
C ASN A 418 -2.41 9.24 9.57
N THR A 419 -1.49 9.67 8.70
CA THR A 419 -1.77 9.94 7.29
C THR A 419 -1.37 8.73 6.44
N TYR A 420 -2.33 8.21 5.67
CA TYR A 420 -2.14 7.06 4.79
C TYR A 420 -2.19 7.51 3.33
N PRO A 421 -1.03 7.72 2.69
CA PRO A 421 -0.99 8.08 1.28
C PRO A 421 -1.30 6.86 0.42
N SER A 422 -2.28 6.95 -0.48
CA SER A 422 -2.44 5.94 -1.53
C SER A 422 -1.36 6.16 -2.59
N LYS A 423 -0.53 5.16 -2.88
CA LYS A 423 0.68 5.33 -3.71
C LYS A 423 0.78 4.31 -4.84
N ASN A 424 0.22 3.11 -4.68
CA ASN A 424 0.37 2.04 -5.66
C ASN A 424 -0.71 2.09 -6.76
N PRO A 425 -0.37 1.79 -8.03
CA PRO A 425 -1.36 1.46 -9.05
C PRO A 425 -2.01 0.08 -8.78
N LEU A 426 -3.31 -0.02 -9.03
CA LEU A 426 -4.09 -1.23 -8.80
C LEU A 426 -4.23 -2.09 -10.08
N LEU A 427 -4.06 -3.41 -9.93
CA LEU A 427 -4.55 -4.41 -10.87
C LEU A 427 -5.80 -5.06 -10.27
N ILE A 428 -6.96 -4.76 -10.82
CA ILE A 428 -8.24 -5.24 -10.31
C ILE A 428 -8.72 -6.38 -11.21
N THR A 429 -9.17 -7.48 -10.62
CA THR A 429 -9.78 -8.59 -11.37
C THR A 429 -11.23 -8.75 -10.95
N GLY A 430 -12.12 -8.87 -11.93
CA GLY A 430 -13.56 -8.89 -11.68
C GLY A 430 -14.35 -9.56 -12.79
N GLN A 431 -15.58 -9.96 -12.46
CA GLN A 431 -16.53 -10.48 -13.45
C GLN A 431 -17.29 -9.36 -14.16
N GLN A 432 -17.60 -8.30 -13.42
CA GLN A 432 -18.38 -7.17 -13.88
C GLN A 432 -17.48 -5.93 -13.95
N ALA A 433 -17.55 -5.22 -15.07
CA ALA A 433 -16.96 -3.89 -15.17
C ALA A 433 -17.68 -2.91 -14.22
N PRO A 434 -16.99 -1.88 -13.70
CA PRO A 434 -17.66 -0.80 -12.99
C PRO A 434 -18.64 -0.07 -13.93
N SER A 435 -19.83 0.27 -13.44
CA SER A 435 -20.80 1.07 -14.18
C SER A 435 -20.59 2.58 -14.03
N ASP A 436 -19.72 3.00 -13.12
CA ASP A 436 -19.45 4.40 -12.82
C ASP A 436 -18.50 5.01 -13.86
N PRO A 437 -18.94 6.00 -14.66
CA PRO A 437 -18.10 6.64 -15.68
C PRO A 437 -16.81 7.24 -15.10
N SER A 438 -16.84 7.74 -13.87
CA SER A 438 -15.67 8.31 -13.22
C SER A 438 -14.60 7.26 -12.87
N LEU A 439 -15.00 6.00 -12.63
CA LEU A 439 -14.06 4.90 -12.47
C LEU A 439 -13.51 4.43 -13.81
N ILE A 440 -14.39 4.28 -14.80
CA ILE A 440 -14.01 3.83 -16.15
C ILE A 440 -12.94 4.76 -16.73
N GLU A 441 -13.08 6.09 -16.60
CA GLU A 441 -12.07 7.06 -17.07
C GLU A 441 -10.69 6.92 -16.41
N ARG A 442 -10.58 6.21 -15.28
CA ARG A 442 -9.34 6.02 -14.49
C ARG A 442 -8.75 4.60 -14.61
N MET A 443 -9.36 3.78 -15.46
CA MET A 443 -8.99 2.38 -15.65
C MET A 443 -8.70 2.08 -17.12
N ILE A 444 -7.72 1.20 -17.34
CA ILE A 444 -7.55 0.51 -18.61
C ILE A 444 -8.32 -0.79 -18.49
N MET A 445 -9.42 -0.88 -19.22
CA MET A 445 -10.26 -2.08 -19.29
C MET A 445 -9.56 -3.12 -20.18
N ILE A 446 -9.26 -4.29 -19.63
CA ILE A 446 -8.61 -5.39 -20.34
C ILE A 446 -9.58 -6.58 -20.30
N PHE A 447 -10.11 -6.93 -21.48
CA PHE A 447 -11.05 -8.03 -21.60
C PHE A 447 -10.33 -9.37 -21.76
N ILE A 448 -10.83 -10.38 -21.06
CA ILE A 448 -10.26 -11.72 -20.98
C ILE A 448 -11.21 -12.68 -21.68
N ASN A 449 -10.72 -13.32 -22.74
CA ASN A 449 -11.45 -14.34 -23.49
C ASN A 449 -11.49 -15.66 -22.70
N SER A 450 -12.66 -16.02 -22.18
CA SER A 450 -12.81 -17.22 -21.36
C SER A 450 -12.69 -18.55 -22.10
N ASN A 451 -12.84 -18.53 -23.42
CA ASN A 451 -12.73 -19.72 -24.24
C ASN A 451 -11.29 -20.03 -24.63
N PHE A 452 -10.34 -19.10 -24.39
CA PHE A 452 -8.96 -19.22 -24.85
C PHE A 452 -8.23 -20.44 -24.28
N ILE A 453 -8.47 -20.76 -23.01
CA ILE A 453 -7.87 -21.89 -22.30
C ILE A 453 -8.88 -23.03 -22.02
N ASN A 454 -10.04 -23.03 -22.66
CA ASN A 454 -11.06 -24.07 -22.44
C ASN A 454 -10.59 -25.41 -23.04
N GLU A 455 -10.62 -26.50 -22.26
CA GLU A 455 -10.20 -27.85 -22.70
C GLU A 455 -11.06 -28.40 -23.84
N GLU A 456 -12.35 -28.06 -23.85
CA GLU A 456 -13.28 -28.53 -24.86
C GLU A 456 -13.07 -27.86 -26.22
N VAL A 457 -12.42 -26.69 -26.24
CA VAL A 457 -12.16 -25.88 -27.44
C VAL A 457 -10.70 -25.40 -27.45
N LEU A 458 -9.77 -26.24 -26.99
CA LEU A 458 -8.39 -25.83 -26.77
C LEU A 458 -7.68 -25.59 -28.11
N THR A 459 -7.32 -24.33 -28.35
CA THR A 459 -6.54 -23.95 -29.54
C THR A 459 -5.05 -24.24 -29.31
N VAL A 460 -4.25 -24.26 -30.38
CA VAL A 460 -2.78 -24.37 -30.28
C VAL A 460 -2.20 -23.24 -29.42
N GLU A 461 -2.76 -22.04 -29.55
CA GLU A 461 -2.36 -20.88 -28.75
C GLU A 461 -2.76 -21.04 -27.27
N GLY A 462 -3.95 -21.60 -27.01
CA GLY A 462 -4.41 -21.93 -25.67
C GLY A 462 -3.54 -22.99 -24.98
N GLN A 463 -3.11 -24.01 -25.72
CA GLN A 463 -2.16 -25.00 -25.20
C GLN A 463 -0.80 -24.36 -24.91
N ARG A 464 -0.26 -23.54 -25.83
CA ARG A 464 0.98 -22.80 -25.60
C ARG A 464 0.90 -21.94 -24.34
N ALA A 465 -0.22 -21.28 -24.10
CA ALA A 465 -0.41 -20.46 -22.90
C ALA A 465 -0.37 -21.28 -21.60
N ARG A 466 -0.88 -22.52 -21.60
CA ARG A 466 -0.76 -23.45 -20.47
C ARG A 466 0.69 -23.86 -20.25
N ASP A 467 1.39 -24.26 -21.31
CA ASP A 467 2.80 -24.66 -21.22
C ASP A 467 3.67 -23.51 -20.67
N ILE A 468 3.39 -22.28 -21.10
CA ILE A 468 4.06 -21.07 -20.61
C ILE A 468 3.67 -20.75 -19.16
N HIS A 469 2.41 -20.91 -18.79
CA HIS A 469 1.96 -20.75 -17.41
C HIS A 469 2.74 -21.68 -16.47
N ASP A 470 2.88 -22.95 -16.85
CA ASP A 470 3.60 -23.95 -16.06
C ASP A 470 5.11 -23.64 -16.03
N LEU A 471 5.71 -23.33 -17.19
CA LEU A 471 7.11 -22.90 -17.29
C LEU A 471 7.42 -21.71 -16.35
N LEU A 472 6.58 -20.68 -16.35
CA LEU A 472 6.80 -19.50 -15.52
C LEU A 472 6.59 -19.78 -14.03
N ASN A 473 5.65 -20.67 -13.69
CA ASN A 473 5.37 -21.04 -12.30
C ASN A 473 6.40 -22.00 -11.71
N ASP A 474 6.98 -22.89 -12.52
CA ASP A 474 8.01 -23.85 -12.10
C ASP A 474 9.38 -23.21 -11.88
N SER A 475 9.60 -22.00 -12.38
CA SER A 475 10.84 -21.26 -12.16
C SER A 475 11.12 -21.01 -10.67
N GLN A 476 12.34 -21.34 -10.25
CA GLN A 476 12.81 -21.12 -8.87
C GLN A 476 13.05 -19.63 -8.59
N ASN A 477 13.56 -18.89 -9.59
CA ASN A 477 13.90 -17.48 -9.45
C ASN A 477 12.95 -16.62 -10.28
N LYS A 478 12.08 -15.89 -9.58
CA LYS A 478 11.09 -14.99 -10.18
C LYS A 478 11.41 -13.52 -9.89
N ASN A 479 12.64 -13.18 -9.47
CA ASN A 479 13.01 -11.84 -9.02
C ASN A 479 13.22 -10.84 -10.18
N TYR A 480 12.25 -10.70 -11.08
CA TYR A 480 12.36 -9.84 -12.27
C TYR A 480 12.32 -8.36 -11.92
N TRP A 481 11.42 -7.98 -10.99
CA TRP A 481 11.02 -6.59 -10.80
C TRP A 481 12.14 -5.65 -10.35
N THR A 482 12.98 -6.07 -9.41
CA THR A 482 14.03 -5.19 -8.88
C THR A 482 15.04 -4.81 -9.95
N GLY A 483 15.47 -5.76 -10.78
CA GLY A 483 16.34 -5.47 -11.92
C GLY A 483 15.66 -4.59 -12.97
N PHE A 484 14.36 -4.80 -13.22
CA PHE A 484 13.58 -3.92 -14.07
C PHE A 484 13.51 -2.48 -13.53
N LEU A 485 13.28 -2.29 -12.22
CA LEU A 485 13.24 -0.96 -11.61
C LEU A 485 14.59 -0.26 -11.65
N ILE A 486 15.70 -1.00 -11.46
CA ILE A 486 17.06 -0.45 -11.61
C ILE A 486 17.25 0.03 -13.06
N TRP A 487 16.86 -0.78 -14.05
CA TRP A 487 16.92 -0.39 -15.46
C TRP A 487 16.04 0.81 -15.79
N ALA A 488 14.80 0.84 -15.28
CA ALA A 488 13.84 1.92 -15.49
C ALA A 488 14.33 3.25 -14.89
N ALA A 489 14.97 3.20 -13.71
CA ALA A 489 15.51 4.38 -13.04
C ALA A 489 16.66 5.07 -13.79
N ARG A 490 17.37 4.34 -14.66
CA ARG A 490 18.44 4.85 -15.54
C ARG A 490 17.91 5.59 -16.77
N GLN A 491 16.65 5.40 -17.13
CA GLN A 491 16.09 5.99 -18.35
C GLN A 491 15.97 7.51 -18.22
N ASP A 492 16.23 8.22 -19.32
CA ASP A 492 16.08 9.68 -19.36
C ASP A 492 14.59 10.04 -19.19
N PRO A 493 14.22 10.80 -18.13
CA PRO A 493 12.85 11.23 -17.94
C PRO A 493 12.27 12.07 -19.08
N ASP A 494 13.09 12.82 -19.82
CA ASP A 494 12.61 13.64 -20.94
C ASP A 494 12.24 12.80 -22.16
N ASP A 495 13.03 11.76 -22.47
CA ASP A 495 12.72 10.79 -23.51
C ASP A 495 11.42 10.03 -23.21
N VAL A 496 11.27 9.55 -21.97
CA VAL A 496 10.06 8.85 -21.51
C VAL A 496 8.82 9.71 -21.71
N ILE A 497 8.88 10.99 -21.34
CA ILE A 497 7.76 11.93 -21.50
C ILE A 497 7.49 12.25 -22.96
N LYS A 498 8.53 12.39 -23.77
CA LYS A 498 8.38 12.61 -25.21
C LYS A 498 7.61 11.45 -25.85
N ILE A 499 8.06 10.23 -25.64
CA ILE A 499 7.41 9.01 -26.18
C ILE A 499 5.95 8.92 -25.72
N TRP A 500 5.69 9.17 -24.42
CA TRP A 500 4.33 9.15 -23.89
C TRP A 500 3.43 10.20 -24.54
N LYS A 501 3.94 11.42 -24.77
CA LYS A 501 3.20 12.48 -25.48
C LYS A 501 2.94 12.13 -26.94
N ASP A 502 3.91 11.54 -27.62
CA ASP A 502 3.76 11.09 -29.01
C ASP A 502 2.61 10.05 -29.12
N TYR A 503 2.46 9.16 -28.13
CA TYR A 503 1.34 8.21 -28.08
C TYR A 503 0.00 8.86 -27.70
N ILE A 504 -0.01 9.91 -26.87
CA ILE A 504 -1.22 10.71 -26.64
C ILE A 504 -1.70 11.33 -27.96
N ASP A 505 -0.78 11.93 -28.71
CA ASP A 505 -1.09 12.58 -29.99
C ASP A 505 -1.58 11.54 -31.01
N THR A 506 -0.93 10.37 -31.07
CA THR A 506 -1.37 9.24 -31.90
C THR A 506 -2.78 8.79 -31.56
N LEU A 507 -3.10 8.62 -30.28
CA LEU A 507 -4.45 8.27 -29.83
C LEU A 507 -5.47 9.36 -30.18
N LYS A 508 -5.10 10.65 -30.03
CA LYS A 508 -5.98 11.78 -30.37
C LYS A 508 -6.21 11.95 -31.86
N ILE A 509 -5.23 11.60 -32.70
CA ILE A 509 -5.38 11.59 -34.16
C ILE A 509 -6.29 10.44 -34.58
N LYS A 510 -6.04 9.22 -34.09
CA LYS A 510 -6.86 8.04 -34.42
C LYS A 510 -8.28 8.13 -33.87
N PHE A 511 -8.44 8.70 -32.68
CA PHE A 511 -9.72 8.81 -31.96
C PHE A 511 -9.99 10.27 -31.55
N PRO A 512 -10.42 11.15 -32.48
CA PRO A 512 -10.59 12.58 -32.21
C PRO A 512 -11.54 12.90 -31.05
N LYS A 513 -12.55 12.05 -30.85
CA LYS A 513 -13.56 12.19 -29.77
C LYS A 513 -13.06 11.77 -28.38
N MET A 514 -11.93 11.07 -28.27
CA MET A 514 -11.36 10.63 -26.99
C MET A 514 -10.98 11.85 -26.15
N LYS A 515 -11.35 11.88 -24.87
CA LYS A 515 -10.99 12.98 -23.97
C LYS A 515 -9.49 12.96 -23.70
N ILE A 516 -8.91 14.12 -23.40
CA ILE A 516 -7.47 14.22 -23.12
C ILE A 516 -7.04 13.35 -21.92
N ARG A 517 -7.90 13.21 -20.89
CA ARG A 517 -7.63 12.35 -19.73
C ARG A 517 -7.56 10.87 -20.14
N GLU A 518 -8.50 10.43 -20.96
CA GLU A 518 -8.53 9.06 -21.49
C GLU A 518 -7.27 8.81 -22.32
N ALA A 519 -6.95 9.70 -23.27
CA ALA A 519 -5.75 9.57 -24.09
C ALA A 519 -4.47 9.48 -23.24
N LYS A 520 -4.33 10.32 -22.20
CA LYS A 520 -3.22 10.26 -21.22
C LYS A 520 -3.14 8.90 -20.51
N ASN A 521 -4.27 8.38 -20.06
CA ASN A 521 -4.34 7.11 -19.34
C ASN A 521 -4.05 5.92 -20.24
N TYR A 522 -4.59 5.89 -21.45
CA TYR A 522 -4.37 4.80 -22.39
C TYR A 522 -2.98 4.83 -23.03
N ALA A 523 -2.37 6.00 -23.21
CA ALA A 523 -1.01 6.15 -23.73
C ALA A 523 0.07 5.49 -22.85
N ILE A 524 -0.22 5.14 -21.59
CA ILE A 524 0.75 4.44 -20.75
C ILE A 524 1.00 3.00 -21.24
N VAL A 525 0.01 2.34 -21.85
CA VAL A 525 0.18 0.98 -22.39
C VAL A 525 1.21 0.93 -23.52
N PRO A 526 1.07 1.68 -24.62
CA PRO A 526 2.06 1.67 -25.69
C PRO A 526 3.42 2.23 -25.24
N LEU A 527 3.45 3.18 -24.29
CA LEU A 527 4.71 3.58 -23.64
C LEU A 527 5.38 2.38 -22.97
N GLY A 528 4.65 1.63 -22.14
CA GLY A 528 5.21 0.48 -21.45
C GLY A 528 5.64 -0.64 -22.40
N LEU A 529 4.89 -0.89 -23.48
CA LEU A 529 5.32 -1.81 -24.54
C LEU A 529 6.61 -1.33 -25.21
N TYR A 530 6.70 -0.05 -25.56
CA TYR A 530 7.93 0.51 -26.11
C TYR A 530 9.12 0.30 -25.15
N MET A 531 8.94 0.55 -23.86
CA MET A 531 10.01 0.38 -22.86
C MET A 531 10.36 -1.10 -22.63
N PHE A 532 9.38 -2.00 -22.68
CA PHE A 532 9.62 -3.45 -22.57
C PHE A 532 10.41 -3.97 -23.78
N LYS A 533 10.07 -3.51 -24.99
CA LYS A 533 10.81 -3.82 -26.20
C LYS A 533 12.22 -3.24 -26.17
N LYS A 534 12.40 -2.00 -25.73
CA LYS A 534 13.72 -1.37 -25.53
C LYS A 534 14.59 -2.19 -24.58
N LEU A 535 14.02 -2.62 -23.45
CA LEU A 535 14.71 -3.51 -22.51
C LEU A 535 15.12 -4.83 -23.18
N ALA A 536 14.21 -5.46 -23.92
CA ALA A 536 14.52 -6.70 -24.63
C ALA A 536 15.69 -6.53 -25.62
N GLU A 537 15.68 -5.44 -26.40
CA GLU A 537 16.72 -5.12 -27.37
C GLU A 537 18.09 -4.88 -26.71
N GLU A 538 18.14 -4.15 -25.59
CA GLU A 538 19.39 -3.94 -24.83
C GLU A 538 20.04 -5.25 -24.36
N TYR A 539 19.23 -6.30 -24.14
CA TYR A 539 19.68 -7.62 -23.72
C TYR A 539 19.72 -8.66 -24.85
N ASN A 540 19.49 -8.24 -26.11
CA ASN A 540 19.40 -9.11 -27.29
C ASN A 540 18.35 -10.24 -27.15
N LEU A 541 17.19 -9.91 -26.61
CA LEU A 541 16.06 -10.82 -26.40
C LEU A 541 14.92 -10.49 -27.36
N ASP A 542 14.17 -11.51 -27.76
CA ASP A 542 12.90 -11.34 -28.46
C ASP A 542 11.76 -11.19 -27.45
N CYS A 543 11.04 -10.08 -27.51
CA CYS A 543 9.87 -9.82 -26.66
C CYS A 543 8.57 -10.39 -27.24
N GLY A 544 8.61 -11.04 -28.41
CA GLY A 544 7.47 -11.77 -29.00
C GLY A 544 6.44 -10.87 -29.70
N TYR A 545 6.76 -9.60 -29.92
CA TYR A 545 5.93 -8.63 -30.66
C TYR A 545 6.77 -7.53 -31.33
N THR A 546 6.14 -6.84 -32.29
CA THR A 546 6.73 -5.79 -33.13
C THR A 546 6.12 -4.43 -32.84
N VAL A 547 6.67 -3.37 -33.44
CA VAL A 547 6.07 -2.01 -33.36
C VAL A 547 4.66 -1.98 -33.97
N GLN A 548 4.40 -2.79 -35.00
CA GLN A 548 3.07 -2.91 -35.61
C GLN A 548 2.05 -3.51 -34.64
N ASP A 549 2.48 -4.43 -33.77
CA ASP A 549 1.60 -4.98 -32.73
C ASP A 549 1.25 -3.91 -31.67
N ILE A 550 2.14 -2.95 -31.39
CA ILE A 550 1.84 -1.80 -30.52
C ILE A 550 0.76 -0.93 -31.18
N ASP A 551 0.91 -0.62 -32.47
CA ASP A 551 -0.07 0.17 -33.21
C ASP A 551 -1.44 -0.50 -33.30
N TYR A 552 -1.45 -1.83 -33.45
CA TYR A 552 -2.67 -2.64 -33.42
C TYR A 552 -3.31 -2.60 -32.03
N ASN A 553 -2.53 -2.77 -30.96
CA ASN A 553 -3.02 -2.68 -29.58
C ASN A 553 -3.62 -1.30 -29.27
N ILE A 554 -3.00 -0.21 -29.75
CA ILE A 554 -3.55 1.15 -29.67
C ILE A 554 -4.93 1.23 -30.32
N SER A 555 -5.09 0.64 -31.52
CA SER A 555 -6.38 0.63 -32.22
C SER A 555 -7.43 -0.15 -31.42
N THR A 556 -7.10 -1.35 -30.95
CA THR A 556 -8.01 -2.18 -30.13
C THR A 556 -8.45 -1.47 -28.85
N LEU A 557 -7.51 -0.87 -28.11
CA LEU A 557 -7.80 -0.15 -26.88
C LEU A 557 -8.63 1.12 -27.15
N GLY A 558 -8.33 1.85 -28.22
CA GLY A 558 -9.08 3.03 -28.59
C GLY A 558 -10.51 2.70 -29.02
N ASP A 559 -10.72 1.63 -29.79
CA ASP A 559 -12.04 1.13 -30.16
C ASP A 559 -12.86 0.73 -28.92
N GLN A 560 -12.21 0.08 -27.94
CA GLN A 560 -12.84 -0.24 -26.65
C GLN A 560 -13.25 1.02 -25.91
N VAL A 561 -12.40 2.05 -25.84
CA VAL A 561 -12.75 3.33 -25.20
C VAL A 561 -13.89 4.02 -25.92
N THR A 562 -13.87 4.09 -27.24
CA THR A 562 -14.98 4.72 -27.98
C THR A 562 -16.27 3.94 -27.80
N THR A 563 -16.20 2.61 -27.71
CA THR A 563 -17.35 1.75 -27.47
C THR A 563 -17.87 1.85 -26.04
N VAL A 564 -16.99 2.02 -25.04
CA VAL A 564 -17.35 2.05 -23.61
C VAL A 564 -17.67 3.47 -23.11
N VAL A 565 -17.01 4.48 -23.67
CA VAL A 565 -17.00 5.89 -23.19
C VAL A 565 -17.47 6.88 -24.26
N GLY A 566 -17.16 6.63 -25.54
CA GLY A 566 -17.36 7.57 -26.66
C GLY A 566 -18.77 7.59 -27.26
N GLU A 567 -19.47 6.47 -27.23
CA GLU A 567 -20.93 6.45 -27.27
C GLU A 567 -21.40 6.33 -25.83
N LYS A 568 -22.38 7.14 -25.42
CA LYS A 568 -23.31 6.64 -24.40
C LYS A 568 -23.76 5.31 -24.97
N LYS A 569 -23.19 4.18 -24.55
CA LYS A 569 -23.75 2.88 -24.91
C LYS A 569 -25.20 3.03 -24.58
N ASP A 570 -26.04 3.01 -25.61
CA ASP A 570 -27.47 3.06 -25.41
C ASP A 570 -27.75 2.02 -24.32
N GLU A 571 -28.50 2.38 -23.29
CA GLU A 571 -28.76 1.44 -22.18
C GLU A 571 -29.38 0.13 -22.73
N LEU A 572 -29.93 0.19 -23.95
CA LEU A 572 -30.27 -0.89 -24.86
C LEU A 572 -29.08 -1.76 -25.33
N ARG A 573 -27.97 -1.19 -25.81
CA ARG A 573 -26.79 -1.94 -26.25
C ARG A 573 -26.10 -2.69 -25.11
N LEU A 574 -26.01 -2.08 -23.92
CA LEU A 574 -25.55 -2.79 -22.70
C LEU A 574 -26.51 -3.93 -22.32
N PHE A 575 -27.82 -3.68 -22.37
CA PHE A 575 -28.83 -4.71 -22.17
C PHE A 575 -28.70 -5.85 -23.20
N PHE A 576 -28.36 -5.54 -24.45
CA PHE A 576 -28.19 -6.53 -25.51
C PHE A 576 -26.89 -7.33 -25.36
N GLU A 577 -25.78 -6.70 -24.94
CA GLU A 577 -24.54 -7.39 -24.60
C GLU A 577 -24.73 -8.34 -23.41
N ASP A 578 -25.45 -7.89 -22.36
CA ASP A 578 -25.81 -8.72 -21.21
C ASP A 578 -26.71 -9.91 -21.60
N LEU A 579 -27.65 -9.70 -22.54
CA LEU A 579 -28.51 -10.77 -23.05
C LEU A 579 -27.75 -11.78 -23.91
N ASN A 580 -26.89 -11.30 -24.81
CA ASN A 580 -26.09 -12.16 -25.68
C ASN A 580 -25.12 -13.00 -24.82
N TRP A 581 -24.47 -12.35 -23.86
CA TRP A 581 -23.63 -12.99 -22.86
C TRP A 581 -24.40 -14.06 -22.07
N PHE A 582 -25.61 -13.75 -21.58
CA PHE A 582 -26.43 -14.72 -20.84
C PHE A 582 -26.75 -15.96 -21.69
N ILE A 583 -27.08 -15.75 -22.98
CA ILE A 583 -27.43 -16.80 -23.93
C ILE A 583 -26.25 -17.72 -24.23
N GLU A 584 -25.06 -17.14 -24.42
CA GLU A 584 -23.83 -17.88 -24.67
C GLU A 584 -23.38 -18.69 -23.45
N THR A 585 -23.67 -18.19 -22.24
CA THR A 585 -23.11 -18.76 -20.99
C THR A 585 -24.04 -19.79 -20.32
N HIS A 586 -25.36 -19.73 -20.52
CA HIS A 586 -26.33 -20.49 -19.70
C HIS A 586 -27.07 -21.62 -20.43
N GLY A 587 -26.99 -21.75 -21.75
CA GLY A 587 -27.74 -22.78 -22.49
C GLY A 587 -29.24 -22.81 -22.12
N ASN A 588 -29.83 -24.01 -22.01
CA ASN A 588 -31.21 -24.24 -21.56
C ASN A 588 -31.42 -24.01 -20.05
N ALA A 589 -30.95 -22.89 -19.51
CA ALA A 589 -31.09 -22.61 -18.10
C ALA A 589 -31.94 -21.37 -17.82
N HIS A 590 -32.51 -21.42 -16.61
CA HIS A 590 -33.15 -20.31 -15.95
C HIS A 590 -32.12 -19.45 -15.26
N GLY A 591 -32.23 -18.13 -15.39
CA GLY A 591 -31.35 -17.22 -14.65
C GLY A 591 -31.96 -15.85 -14.42
N LYS A 592 -31.42 -15.18 -13.42
CA LYS A 592 -31.74 -13.78 -13.13
C LYS A 592 -30.74 -12.91 -13.87
N LEU A 593 -31.23 -12.17 -14.86
CA LEU A 593 -30.39 -11.34 -15.73
C LEU A 593 -30.21 -9.92 -15.15
N PHE A 594 -31.08 -9.47 -14.23
CA PHE A 594 -31.06 -8.11 -13.68
C PHE A 594 -31.18 -8.05 -12.15
N GLY A 595 -30.28 -8.69 -11.41
CA GLY A 595 -30.38 -8.73 -9.94
C GLY A 595 -31.57 -9.55 -9.46
N ASP A 596 -31.89 -9.46 -8.16
CA ASP A 596 -32.75 -10.45 -7.50
C ASP A 596 -34.21 -10.51 -7.96
N ASP A 597 -34.68 -9.51 -8.70
CA ASP A 597 -36.12 -9.28 -8.95
C ASP A 597 -36.59 -9.60 -10.38
N TYR A 598 -35.70 -9.86 -11.36
CA TYR A 598 -36.11 -10.02 -12.76
C TYR A 598 -35.54 -11.31 -13.40
N SER A 599 -36.43 -12.15 -13.96
CA SER A 599 -36.08 -13.46 -14.53
C SER A 599 -36.23 -13.48 -16.06
N VAL A 600 -35.19 -13.95 -16.76
CA VAL A 600 -35.22 -14.25 -18.20
C VAL A 600 -34.98 -15.75 -18.38
N ARG A 601 -35.70 -16.39 -19.32
CA ARG A 601 -35.50 -17.82 -19.63
C ARG A 601 -35.11 -18.00 -21.10
N LEU A 602 -34.05 -18.76 -21.32
CA LEU A 602 -33.70 -19.28 -22.63
C LEU A 602 -34.20 -20.72 -22.76
N TYR A 603 -34.86 -21.04 -23.88
CA TYR A 603 -35.36 -22.40 -24.14
C TYR A 603 -35.02 -22.87 -25.56
N GLN A 604 -34.44 -24.05 -25.63
CA GLN A 604 -34.04 -24.80 -26.82
C GLN A 604 -34.57 -26.23 -26.65
N PRO A 605 -35.57 -26.67 -27.42
CA PRO A 605 -36.09 -28.03 -27.34
C PRO A 605 -35.02 -29.05 -27.73
N SER A 606 -35.00 -30.22 -27.08
CA SER A 606 -34.17 -31.36 -27.52
C SER A 606 -34.88 -32.16 -28.61
N GLU A 607 -34.14 -32.70 -29.59
CA GLU A 607 -34.70 -33.46 -30.73
C GLU A 607 -35.41 -34.77 -30.33
N SER A 608 -35.18 -35.28 -29.11
CA SER A 608 -35.60 -36.64 -28.70
C SER A 608 -36.72 -36.71 -27.66
N LYS A 609 -37.26 -35.58 -27.19
CA LYS A 609 -38.37 -35.59 -26.22
C LYS A 609 -39.50 -34.65 -26.61
N ALA A 610 -40.70 -35.21 -26.71
CA ALA A 610 -41.93 -34.44 -26.64
C ALA A 610 -42.07 -33.94 -25.19
N ASP A 611 -41.61 -32.73 -24.91
CA ASP A 611 -41.82 -32.14 -23.59
C ASP A 611 -43.31 -31.81 -23.42
N GLU A 612 -43.93 -32.41 -22.39
CA GLU A 612 -45.34 -32.25 -22.04
C GLU A 612 -45.56 -30.98 -21.21
N TYR A 613 -46.59 -30.19 -21.52
CA TYR A 613 -46.95 -28.99 -20.75
C TYR A 613 -48.44 -28.97 -20.32
N GLY A 614 -48.71 -28.29 -19.20
CA GLY A 614 -50.03 -28.14 -18.61
C GLY A 614 -50.45 -29.34 -17.74
N LYS A 615 -51.56 -29.19 -16.98
CA LYS A 615 -52.14 -30.29 -16.18
C LYS A 615 -52.55 -31.50 -17.03
N ASP A 616 -52.79 -31.27 -18.33
CA ASP A 616 -53.33 -32.27 -19.26
C ASP A 616 -52.25 -32.90 -20.17
N LYS A 617 -50.95 -32.70 -19.86
CA LYS A 617 -49.82 -33.37 -20.52
C LYS A 617 -49.87 -33.34 -22.06
N ARG A 618 -49.93 -32.15 -22.65
CA ARG A 618 -49.93 -32.01 -24.13
C ARG A 618 -48.51 -31.78 -24.66
N PRO A 619 -48.12 -32.40 -25.79
CA PRO A 619 -46.78 -32.25 -26.35
C PRO A 619 -46.56 -30.84 -26.94
N ALA A 620 -45.44 -30.21 -26.59
CA ALA A 620 -45.01 -28.94 -27.18
C ALA A 620 -44.06 -29.19 -28.36
N PHE A 621 -44.46 -28.83 -29.58
CA PHE A 621 -43.61 -28.96 -30.76
C PHE A 621 -42.98 -27.61 -31.11
N VAL A 622 -41.69 -27.48 -30.82
CA VAL A 622 -40.85 -26.43 -31.41
C VAL A 622 -39.71 -27.17 -32.13
N GLN A 623 -39.78 -27.23 -33.46
CA GLN A 623 -38.82 -27.99 -34.28
C GLN A 623 -37.48 -27.25 -34.36
N GLY A 624 -36.52 -27.61 -33.51
CA GLY A 624 -35.10 -27.27 -33.67
C GLY A 624 -34.72 -25.78 -33.63
N ARG A 625 -35.62 -24.88 -33.20
CA ARG A 625 -35.36 -23.43 -33.14
C ARG A 625 -35.22 -22.93 -31.70
N LYS A 626 -34.23 -22.08 -31.45
CA LYS A 626 -34.03 -21.38 -30.16
C LYS A 626 -35.09 -20.29 -30.00
N VAL A 627 -35.71 -20.22 -28.81
CA VAL A 627 -36.77 -19.24 -28.51
C VAL A 627 -36.43 -18.49 -27.21
N LEU A 628 -36.61 -17.18 -27.23
CA LEU A 628 -36.42 -16.32 -26.05
C LEU A 628 -37.76 -16.06 -25.35
N LEU A 629 -37.84 -16.32 -24.04
CA LEU A 629 -39.05 -16.08 -23.24
C LEU A 629 -38.84 -14.91 -22.27
N ILE A 630 -39.62 -13.85 -22.44
CA ILE A 630 -39.55 -12.63 -21.61
C ILE A 630 -40.88 -12.43 -20.88
N ASN A 631 -40.83 -12.17 -19.57
CA ASN A 631 -42.02 -11.77 -18.81
C ASN A 631 -42.45 -10.36 -19.22
N ILE A 632 -43.71 -10.22 -19.65
CA ILE A 632 -44.23 -8.96 -20.21
C ILE A 632 -44.25 -7.84 -19.16
N ALA A 633 -44.59 -8.15 -17.91
CA ALA A 633 -44.64 -7.15 -16.85
C ALA A 633 -43.22 -6.62 -16.53
N ASP A 634 -42.24 -7.52 -16.54
CA ASP A 634 -40.84 -7.19 -16.29
C ASP A 634 -40.23 -6.43 -17.48
N ALA A 635 -40.58 -6.80 -18.72
CA ALA A 635 -40.18 -6.08 -19.92
C ALA A 635 -40.71 -4.65 -19.93
N VAL A 636 -42.01 -4.46 -19.68
CA VAL A 636 -42.65 -3.14 -19.67
C VAL A 636 -42.09 -2.26 -18.55
N LYS A 637 -41.84 -2.82 -17.36
CA LYS A 637 -41.25 -2.10 -16.23
C LYS A 637 -39.77 -1.76 -16.45
N THR A 638 -38.98 -2.69 -16.99
CA THR A 638 -37.56 -2.48 -17.33
C THR A 638 -37.40 -1.43 -18.44
N ILE A 639 -38.30 -1.43 -19.44
CA ILE A 639 -38.35 -0.41 -20.49
C ILE A 639 -38.70 0.95 -19.89
N GLY A 640 -39.68 1.02 -18.98
CA GLY A 640 -40.10 2.27 -18.32
C GLY A 640 -39.03 2.89 -17.39
N ASP A 641 -38.32 2.07 -16.61
CA ASP A 641 -37.34 2.55 -15.63
C ASP A 641 -35.96 2.88 -16.24
N ARG A 642 -35.64 2.36 -17.44
CA ARG A 642 -34.36 2.61 -18.15
C ARG A 642 -34.46 3.52 -19.38
N CYS A 643 -35.64 3.73 -19.96
CA CYS A 643 -35.79 4.67 -21.08
C CYS A 643 -35.95 6.11 -20.59
N LYS A 644 -34.84 6.85 -20.45
CA LYS A 644 -34.86 8.26 -20.06
C LYS A 644 -35.39 9.22 -21.15
N ASN A 645 -35.53 8.75 -22.39
CA ASN A 645 -35.86 9.59 -23.55
C ASN A 645 -37.08 9.05 -24.29
N LYS A 646 -38.05 9.94 -24.56
CA LYS A 646 -39.32 9.63 -25.27
C LYS A 646 -39.13 8.94 -26.63
N HIS A 647 -37.97 9.10 -27.27
CA HIS A 647 -37.66 8.56 -28.59
C HIS A 647 -37.46 7.03 -28.59
N HIS A 648 -36.73 6.46 -27.62
CA HIS A 648 -36.54 5.00 -27.50
C HIS A 648 -37.84 4.29 -27.09
N GLU A 649 -38.62 4.94 -26.23
CA GLU A 649 -39.96 4.48 -25.84
C GLU A 649 -40.92 4.48 -27.05
N GLN A 650 -40.81 5.49 -27.92
CA GLN A 650 -41.59 5.61 -29.16
C GLN A 650 -41.16 4.66 -30.28
N MET A 651 -39.93 4.14 -30.28
CA MET A 651 -39.49 3.13 -31.26
C MET A 651 -39.89 1.70 -30.87
N LEU A 652 -39.81 1.35 -29.58
CA LEU A 652 -40.10 -0.02 -29.12
C LEU A 652 -41.59 -0.30 -28.90
N LYS A 653 -42.37 0.71 -28.46
CA LYS A 653 -43.82 0.56 -28.24
C LYS A 653 -44.58 0.13 -29.50
N PRO A 654 -44.37 0.72 -30.68
CA PRO A 654 -45.04 0.31 -31.91
C PRO A 654 -44.64 -1.09 -32.34
N ILE A 655 -43.38 -1.52 -32.15
CA ILE A 655 -42.93 -2.85 -32.56
C ILE A 655 -43.58 -3.93 -31.67
N ILE A 656 -43.52 -3.73 -30.34
CA ILE A 656 -44.14 -4.65 -29.38
C ILE A 656 -45.66 -4.66 -29.54
N ALA A 657 -46.30 -3.50 -29.75
CA ALA A 657 -47.76 -3.40 -29.93
C ALA A 657 -48.24 -3.90 -31.31
N ASN A 658 -47.49 -3.65 -32.38
CA ASN A 658 -47.81 -4.10 -33.74
C ASN A 658 -47.70 -5.61 -33.85
N GLU A 659 -46.69 -6.24 -33.25
CA GLU A 659 -46.62 -7.69 -33.19
C GLU A 659 -47.71 -8.28 -32.28
N PHE A 660 -48.07 -7.59 -31.18
CA PHE A 660 -49.23 -7.97 -30.36
C PHE A 660 -50.56 -7.93 -31.15
N GLU A 661 -50.77 -6.90 -31.98
CA GLU A 661 -51.96 -6.72 -32.80
C GLU A 661 -52.00 -7.64 -34.04
N LYS A 662 -50.85 -7.89 -34.70
CA LYS A 662 -50.74 -8.87 -35.80
C LYS A 662 -51.04 -10.29 -35.33
N THR A 663 -50.57 -10.64 -34.14
CA THR A 663 -50.85 -11.95 -33.52
C THR A 663 -52.35 -12.10 -33.22
N LYS A 664 -53.02 -11.01 -32.87
CA LYS A 664 -54.47 -10.95 -32.64
C LYS A 664 -55.30 -11.08 -33.93
N LYS A 665 -54.79 -10.60 -35.07
CA LYS A 665 -55.47 -10.59 -36.38
C LYS A 665 -55.22 -11.84 -37.22
N ASN A 666 -54.06 -12.48 -37.12
CA ASN A 666 -53.63 -13.54 -38.06
C ASN A 666 -53.82 -14.98 -37.56
N ASN A 667 -54.60 -15.22 -36.49
CA ASN A 667 -54.88 -16.55 -35.96
C ASN A 667 -53.64 -17.50 -35.94
N GLY A 668 -52.48 -16.97 -35.51
CA GLY A 668 -51.29 -17.79 -35.25
C GLY A 668 -50.33 -18.06 -36.42
N THR A 669 -50.17 -17.17 -37.39
CA THR A 669 -49.05 -17.25 -38.35
C THR A 669 -48.12 -16.05 -38.23
N GLY A 670 -47.03 -16.26 -37.48
CA GLY A 670 -45.97 -15.26 -37.25
C GLY A 670 -45.62 -15.01 -35.79
N LEU A 671 -45.46 -16.05 -34.98
CA LEU A 671 -44.79 -16.03 -33.67
C LEU A 671 -44.62 -17.51 -33.28
N VAL A 672 -43.48 -17.94 -32.74
CA VAL A 672 -43.40 -19.31 -32.20
C VAL A 672 -44.23 -19.33 -30.92
N LEU A 673 -45.50 -19.70 -31.11
CA LEU A 673 -46.44 -20.08 -30.09
C LEU A 673 -45.84 -21.25 -29.29
N ALA A 674 -45.63 -21.05 -27.99
CA ALA A 674 -46.29 -22.00 -27.11
C ALA A 674 -47.80 -21.73 -27.27
N PRO A 675 -48.61 -22.70 -27.71
CA PRO A 675 -50.02 -22.46 -27.99
C PRO A 675 -50.70 -21.95 -26.71
N ASP A 676 -51.44 -20.85 -26.83
CA ASP A 676 -52.21 -20.16 -25.78
C ASP A 676 -51.88 -20.53 -24.32
N GLY A 677 -51.08 -19.67 -23.67
CA GLY A 677 -51.01 -19.63 -22.21
C GLY A 677 -49.94 -20.51 -21.56
N TYR A 678 -48.67 -20.22 -21.83
CA TYR A 678 -47.58 -20.66 -20.96
C TYR A 678 -47.62 -19.93 -19.60
N ARG A 679 -48.57 -20.33 -18.75
CA ARG A 679 -48.61 -20.03 -17.31
C ARG A 679 -47.63 -20.93 -16.57
N ALA A 680 -46.40 -20.45 -16.39
CA ALA A 680 -45.44 -21.10 -15.48
C ALA A 680 -45.95 -21.16 -14.02
N SER A 681 -46.91 -20.30 -13.67
CA SER A 681 -47.81 -20.40 -12.52
C SER A 681 -49.05 -19.53 -12.78
N SER A 682 -50.08 -19.60 -11.93
CA SER A 682 -51.41 -18.99 -12.12
C SER A 682 -51.44 -17.48 -12.41
N SER A 683 -50.34 -16.73 -12.29
CA SER A 683 -50.32 -15.26 -12.30
C SER A 683 -49.37 -14.57 -13.29
N LYS A 684 -48.47 -15.26 -14.03
CA LYS A 684 -47.46 -14.58 -14.90
C LYS A 684 -47.62 -14.91 -16.39
N ARG A 685 -47.47 -13.89 -17.24
CA ARG A 685 -47.57 -13.99 -18.72
C ARG A 685 -46.20 -13.76 -19.36
N TYR A 686 -45.83 -14.62 -20.30
CA TYR A 686 -44.58 -14.56 -21.04
C TYR A 686 -44.85 -14.38 -22.54
N THR A 687 -43.96 -13.66 -23.23
CA THR A 687 -43.94 -13.56 -24.69
C THR A 687 -42.71 -14.29 -25.24
N ALA A 688 -42.92 -15.03 -26.33
CA ALA A 688 -41.89 -15.77 -27.04
C ALA A 688 -41.48 -15.03 -28.31
N PHE A 689 -40.18 -14.95 -28.57
CA PHE A 689 -39.66 -14.35 -29.81
C PHE A 689 -38.79 -15.35 -30.59
N ASN A 690 -38.94 -15.36 -31.91
CA ASN A 690 -38.03 -16.08 -32.81
C ASN A 690 -36.73 -15.29 -32.94
N TRP A 691 -35.65 -15.86 -32.43
CA TRP A 691 -34.36 -15.17 -32.31
C TRP A 691 -33.78 -14.70 -33.65
N GLU A 692 -33.90 -15.49 -34.72
CA GLU A 692 -33.32 -15.11 -36.01
C GLU A 692 -34.10 -13.95 -36.66
N GLN A 693 -35.41 -13.87 -36.45
CA GLN A 693 -36.21 -12.72 -36.89
C GLN A 693 -35.96 -11.49 -36.03
N VAL A 694 -35.77 -11.69 -34.73
CA VAL A 694 -35.39 -10.63 -33.80
C VAL A 694 -34.05 -10.00 -34.21
N LYS A 695 -33.04 -10.82 -34.54
CA LYS A 695 -31.77 -10.36 -35.12
C LYS A 695 -31.97 -9.55 -36.40
N GLU A 696 -32.77 -10.04 -37.35
CA GLU A 696 -33.03 -9.37 -38.62
C GLU A 696 -33.72 -8.01 -38.44
N TYR A 697 -34.72 -7.94 -37.56
CA TYR A 697 -35.36 -6.67 -37.17
C TYR A 697 -34.38 -5.72 -36.47
N PHE A 698 -33.44 -6.25 -35.68
CA PHE A 698 -32.43 -5.42 -35.02
C PHE A 698 -31.39 -4.88 -36.01
N SER A 699 -30.91 -5.68 -36.97
CA SER A 699 -30.08 -5.19 -38.07
C SER A 699 -30.78 -4.09 -38.89
N TYR A 700 -32.09 -4.19 -39.06
CA TYR A 700 -32.88 -3.17 -39.75
C TYR A 700 -32.98 -1.86 -38.95
N ILE A 701 -33.15 -1.93 -37.63
CA ILE A 701 -33.21 -0.75 -36.75
C ILE A 701 -31.85 -0.05 -36.67
N GLU A 702 -30.76 -0.81 -36.57
CA GLU A 702 -29.39 -0.27 -36.61
C GLU A 702 -29.15 0.52 -37.90
N LYS A 703 -29.56 -0.05 -39.03
CA LYS A 703 -29.48 0.63 -40.33
C LYS A 703 -30.31 1.92 -40.38
N GLN A 704 -31.52 1.93 -39.83
CA GLN A 704 -32.36 3.14 -39.77
C GLN A 704 -31.78 4.22 -38.85
N ALA A 705 -31.17 3.84 -37.73
CA ALA A 705 -30.51 4.77 -36.82
C ALA A 705 -29.27 5.41 -37.47
N ASP A 706 -28.50 4.62 -38.23
CA ASP A 706 -27.39 5.11 -39.04
C ASP A 706 -27.86 6.04 -40.16
N ASP A 707 -28.94 5.68 -40.88
CA ASP A 707 -29.53 6.51 -41.93
C ASP A 707 -30.07 7.85 -41.37
N GLU A 708 -30.70 7.86 -40.18
CA GLU A 708 -31.14 9.09 -39.50
C GLU A 708 -29.97 9.97 -39.03
N LYS A 709 -28.88 9.35 -38.56
CA LYS A 709 -27.66 10.03 -38.13
C LYS A 709 -26.98 10.69 -39.33
N GLU A 710 -26.90 9.98 -40.45
CA GLU A 710 -26.37 10.50 -41.71
C GLU A 710 -27.23 11.63 -42.28
N ALA A 711 -28.56 11.52 -42.16
CA ALA A 711 -29.50 12.59 -42.55
C ALA A 711 -29.36 13.84 -41.68
N LYS A 712 -29.17 13.70 -40.36
CA LYS A 712 -28.93 14.82 -39.44
C LYS A 712 -27.56 15.47 -39.72
N GLU A 713 -26.51 14.70 -39.97
CA GLU A 713 -25.19 15.25 -40.32
C GLU A 713 -25.23 16.03 -41.65
N LYS A 714 -25.97 15.55 -42.65
CA LYS A 714 -26.22 16.29 -43.91
C LYS A 714 -27.07 17.55 -43.70
N GLN A 715 -27.97 17.55 -42.72
CA GLN A 715 -28.83 18.71 -42.42
C GLN A 715 -28.11 19.81 -41.62
N TYR A 716 -27.13 19.46 -40.79
CA TYR A 716 -26.36 20.41 -39.97
C TYR A 716 -24.98 20.79 -40.55
N GLY A 717 -24.46 20.05 -41.53
CA GLY A 717 -23.19 20.35 -42.24
C GLY A 717 -23.22 21.56 -43.19
N GLY A 718 -24.37 22.23 -43.35
CA GLY A 718 -24.55 23.40 -44.21
C GLY A 718 -24.17 24.76 -43.60
N TYR A 719 -23.89 24.83 -42.30
CA TYR A 719 -23.46 26.08 -41.65
C TYR A 719 -21.93 26.11 -41.50
N SER A 720 -21.25 26.42 -42.61
CA SER A 720 -19.89 26.95 -42.60
C SER A 720 -19.92 28.36 -41.97
N ILE A 721 -19.40 28.50 -40.75
CA ILE A 721 -19.09 29.81 -40.16
C ILE A 721 -17.71 30.20 -40.67
N ALA A 722 -17.68 31.18 -41.57
CA ALA A 722 -16.50 31.96 -41.86
C ALA A 722 -16.18 32.86 -40.65
N ASN A 723 -15.09 32.52 -39.95
CA ASN A 723 -14.05 33.39 -39.36
C ASN A 723 -13.36 32.71 -38.17
#